data_AF-A0AA90ZLX0-F1
#
_entry.id   AF-A0AA90ZLX0-F1
#
_cell.length_a   1.000
_cell.length_b   1.000
_cell.length_c   1.000
_cell.angle_alpha   90.00
_cell.angle_beta   90.00
_cell.angle_gamma   90.00
#
_symmetry.space_group_name_H-M   'P 1'
#
loop_
_entity.id
_entity.type
_entity.pdbx_description
1 polymer ?
#
loop_
_entity_poly.entity_id
_entity_poly.type
_entity_poly.pdbx_seq_one_letter_code
_entity_poly.pdbx_strand_id
1 'polypeptide(L)'
;MKELTLYIDKWYIIGAVCTDGVPRLVIPDNKEDRYWLYFYEDTTNNEIVYGKDNQSHYRNNEPHYYGDIFSKMTQSDSHFLYYNRKQELCDIFKASRILASLRESMDMTETETVETYVSFSKDISDDARFLFLTKVLGQNHFYVKESVARIEHLTLEHSVRNNKLKDDGFILVLNACNENLHVSLFKKQEKDCVLQNEMVLDGYGRDLRSRALLENVVGCINQRTNFLSSSSDLEKEYLRLEPEIDNWLVKLDNAKNGRPISLNNISLSGMTNQYAVMVLKNDIDSRTHVIVDDVVREIDSFVKKSKVNNNEVRGVVFLGNTFTNKQFLESIRSYYMLDDENYLFYRETELPNIIGVYSVIDCSQFSAETKAVMANGELELVRKQRAKEEKDRMDEAKRRNQEQQEKDKEVREAELRYNEAMEKVAAFEKKQNFAQMLDWTKIALTHRPEDKEAMAKKEEATRLLSEQKVRQQQYNSIIQRAEVSLKKHEYQDALSQSDAALNLMPSSEQAKLIHDKARKALDDIVQVKEYLTRADLFLAQKSYNEALEELRKAQSIDGHNNQIEDKIVKIQSQQESQKEQVSLLIKRYSVAISNNEFNSALDLCEQLQVLDIDNSKSWKGRENDLIRKQKEYEQKQEQIRELKEKFNGALSAENWKDVIEVGKKLLTCDKDNSVEDIIRSAEKKLRLSAVQIAFDEAFENENWASLVQIVADNPELKTVAGNNKSIQFARRQLIFTKNSSKESGTKKTGRTKVSYPLHSQSNGISKTACSERTLIPRPETDISINKERCNFPRPKRPVSKKEQVLSDEGKNVDNTIQINRKFPKVKRKK
;
A
#
# COMPACT_ATOMS: atom_id res chain seq x y z
N MET A 1 56.00 65.42 -46.99
CA MET A 1 56.01 63.98 -46.67
C MET A 1 54.57 63.52 -46.49
N LYS A 2 54.24 62.24 -46.76
CA LYS A 2 52.91 61.69 -46.45
C LYS A 2 52.93 61.07 -45.07
N GLU A 3 51.92 61.37 -44.25
CA GLU A 3 51.71 60.76 -42.94
C GLU A 3 50.25 60.36 -42.78
N LEU A 4 50.00 59.20 -42.17
CA LEU A 4 48.65 58.73 -41.89
C LEU A 4 48.21 59.23 -40.51
N THR A 5 47.03 59.83 -40.42
CA THR A 5 46.41 60.22 -39.15
C THR A 5 45.11 59.45 -38.99
N LEU A 6 44.89 58.82 -37.84
CA LEU A 6 43.72 57.99 -37.54
C LEU A 6 42.99 58.54 -36.32
N TYR A 7 41.66 58.56 -36.35
CA TYR A 7 40.83 58.55 -35.14
C TYR A 7 40.12 57.20 -35.04
N ILE A 8 40.29 56.58 -33.87
CA ILE A 8 39.80 55.25 -33.54
C ILE A 8 38.68 55.43 -32.51
N ASP A 9 37.44 55.29 -32.97
CA ASP A 9 36.29 55.18 -32.08
C ASP A 9 35.93 53.70 -31.82
N LYS A 10 35.14 53.47 -30.76
CA LYS A 10 34.58 52.17 -30.41
C LYS A 10 33.83 51.50 -31.57
N TRP A 11 33.18 52.27 -32.45
CA TRP A 11 32.36 51.74 -33.55
C TRP A 11 32.87 52.08 -34.96
N TYR A 12 33.88 52.91 -35.11
CA TYR A 12 34.41 53.27 -36.44
C TYR A 12 35.87 53.73 -36.40
N ILE A 13 36.53 53.66 -37.56
CA ILE A 13 37.83 54.30 -37.81
C ILE A 13 37.65 55.37 -38.90
N ILE A 14 38.17 56.57 -38.64
CA ILE A 14 38.36 57.62 -39.65
C ILE A 14 39.87 57.77 -39.88
N GLY A 15 40.30 57.74 -41.14
CA GLY A 15 41.69 58.01 -41.53
C GLY A 15 41.80 59.26 -42.39
N ALA A 16 42.89 59.99 -42.27
CA ALA A 16 43.26 61.07 -43.17
C ALA A 16 44.76 61.04 -43.52
N VAL A 17 45.07 61.15 -44.81
CA VAL A 17 46.44 61.29 -45.31
C VAL A 17 46.82 62.76 -45.27
N CYS A 18 47.76 63.11 -44.39
CA CYS A 18 48.40 64.42 -44.39
C CYS A 18 49.46 64.46 -45.48
N THR A 19 49.31 65.34 -46.46
CA THR A 19 50.36 65.69 -47.42
C THR A 19 50.72 67.14 -47.21
N ASP A 20 51.94 67.39 -46.73
CA ASP A 20 52.52 68.72 -46.53
C ASP A 20 51.61 69.67 -45.70
N GLY A 21 51.03 69.12 -44.62
CA GLY A 21 50.14 69.81 -43.70
C GLY A 21 48.66 69.87 -44.12
N VAL A 22 48.31 69.38 -45.31
CA VAL A 22 46.92 69.31 -45.78
C VAL A 22 46.37 67.88 -45.62
N PRO A 23 45.41 67.63 -44.72
CA PRO A 23 44.76 66.34 -44.58
C PRO A 23 43.77 66.06 -45.72
N ARG A 24 43.62 64.78 -46.06
CA ARG A 24 42.62 64.27 -47.00
C ARG A 24 41.99 62.99 -46.45
N LEU A 25 40.66 62.93 -46.35
CA LEU A 25 39.93 61.75 -45.91
C LEU A 25 40.32 60.50 -46.73
N VAL A 26 40.66 59.41 -46.04
CA VAL A 26 40.75 58.08 -46.63
C VAL A 26 39.33 57.56 -46.86
N ILE A 27 38.95 57.33 -48.11
CA ILE A 27 37.65 56.75 -48.47
C ILE A 27 37.78 55.22 -48.47
N PRO A 28 37.04 54.48 -47.62
CA PRO A 28 37.09 53.01 -47.55
C PRO A 28 36.79 52.28 -48.87
N ASP A 29 37.18 51.00 -48.94
CA ASP A 29 36.91 50.10 -50.09
C ASP A 29 35.40 50.03 -50.41
N ASN A 30 34.55 49.90 -49.39
CA ASN A 30 33.08 49.85 -49.51
C ASN A 30 32.39 51.20 -49.79
N LYS A 31 33.15 52.31 -49.88
CA LYS A 31 32.68 53.68 -50.23
C LYS A 31 31.74 54.34 -49.20
N GLU A 32 31.75 53.88 -47.96
CA GLU A 32 31.17 54.60 -46.82
C GLU A 32 31.96 55.87 -46.45
N ASP A 33 31.47 56.65 -45.48
CA ASP A 33 32.14 57.87 -44.99
C ASP A 33 33.33 57.57 -44.04
N ARG A 34 33.37 56.36 -43.47
CA ARG A 34 34.35 55.86 -42.50
C ARG A 34 34.33 54.33 -42.46
N TYR A 35 35.34 53.71 -41.85
CA TYR A 35 35.36 52.26 -41.65
C TYR A 35 34.48 51.89 -40.45
N TRP A 36 33.22 51.48 -40.67
CA TRP A 36 32.33 51.03 -39.61
C TRP A 36 32.72 49.64 -39.09
N LEU A 37 32.93 49.51 -37.77
CA LEU A 37 33.46 48.32 -37.11
C LEU A 37 32.37 47.27 -36.76
N TYR A 38 31.45 47.07 -37.68
CA TYR A 38 30.50 45.95 -37.67
C TYR A 38 30.85 45.01 -38.81
N PHE A 39 31.18 43.77 -38.45
CA PHE A 39 31.76 42.78 -39.36
C PHE A 39 30.81 41.60 -39.53
N TYR A 40 30.74 41.08 -40.74
CA TYR A 40 30.10 39.82 -41.08
C TYR A 40 31.17 38.80 -41.51
N GLU A 41 31.13 37.62 -40.90
CA GLU A 41 31.95 36.47 -41.27
C GLU A 41 31.22 35.65 -42.35
N ASP A 42 31.55 35.91 -43.61
CA ASP A 42 31.02 35.15 -44.75
C ASP A 42 31.74 33.79 -44.85
N THR A 43 31.19 32.81 -44.14
CA THR A 43 31.66 31.41 -44.18
C THR A 43 31.44 30.71 -45.54
N THR A 44 30.67 31.31 -46.46
CA THR A 44 30.45 30.76 -47.82
C THR A 44 31.58 31.18 -48.74
N ASN A 45 31.91 32.48 -48.78
CA ASN A 45 32.95 33.03 -49.63
C ASN A 45 34.34 33.01 -48.97
N ASN A 46 34.42 32.78 -47.66
CA ASN A 46 35.63 32.92 -46.82
C ASN A 46 36.14 34.36 -46.81
N GLU A 47 35.23 35.33 -46.66
CA GLU A 47 35.52 36.76 -46.60
C GLU A 47 35.01 37.38 -45.28
N ILE A 48 35.63 38.47 -44.84
CA ILE A 48 35.18 39.25 -43.68
C ILE A 48 34.74 40.63 -44.17
N VAL A 49 33.44 40.88 -44.20
CA VAL A 49 32.87 42.12 -44.74
C VAL A 49 32.62 43.10 -43.60
N TYR A 50 33.20 44.29 -43.66
CA TYR A 50 32.89 45.40 -42.73
C TYR A 50 31.91 46.39 -43.37
N GLY A 51 31.07 47.04 -42.55
CA GLY A 51 30.19 48.11 -43.01
C GLY A 51 29.07 48.44 -42.03
N LYS A 52 28.39 49.58 -42.23
CA LYS A 52 27.32 50.03 -41.34
C LYS A 52 26.09 49.13 -41.38
N ASP A 53 25.76 48.54 -42.53
CA ASP A 53 24.60 47.66 -42.69
C ASP A 53 24.62 46.44 -41.75
N ASN A 54 25.81 45.96 -41.37
CA ASN A 54 26.00 44.88 -40.40
C ASN A 54 25.56 45.25 -38.96
N GLN A 55 25.35 46.53 -38.66
CA GLN A 55 25.02 47.03 -37.32
C GLN A 55 23.70 46.45 -36.77
N SER A 56 22.69 46.29 -37.62
CA SER A 56 21.37 45.75 -37.24
C SER A 56 21.49 44.28 -36.82
N HIS A 57 22.07 43.45 -37.69
CA HIS A 57 22.33 42.03 -37.47
C HIS A 57 23.20 41.79 -36.22
N TYR A 58 24.22 42.62 -36.01
CA TYR A 58 25.01 42.58 -34.78
C TYR A 58 24.17 42.86 -33.52
N ARG A 59 23.34 43.91 -33.53
CA ARG A 59 22.45 44.24 -32.38
C ARG A 59 21.37 43.18 -32.15
N ASN A 60 20.94 42.48 -33.20
CA ASN A 60 20.04 41.32 -33.10
C ASN A 60 20.70 40.08 -32.48
N ASN A 61 22.04 40.09 -32.30
CA ASN A 61 22.85 38.93 -31.89
C ASN A 61 22.79 37.77 -32.90
N GLU A 62 22.72 38.09 -34.20
CA GLU A 62 22.74 37.08 -35.26
C GLU A 62 24.12 36.40 -35.33
N PRO A 63 24.20 35.07 -35.52
CA PRO A 63 25.47 34.36 -35.65
C PRO A 63 26.32 34.91 -36.79
N HIS A 64 27.66 34.83 -36.66
CA HIS A 64 28.65 35.34 -37.62
C HIS A 64 28.71 36.88 -37.76
N TYR A 65 27.94 37.64 -36.97
CA TYR A 65 28.06 39.10 -36.89
C TYR A 65 28.83 39.56 -35.64
N TYR A 66 29.80 40.45 -35.85
CA TYR A 66 30.71 40.97 -34.84
C TYR A 66 30.67 42.49 -34.77
N GLY A 67 30.90 43.03 -33.58
CA GLY A 67 30.89 44.46 -33.25
C GLY A 67 31.34 44.62 -31.80
N ASP A 68 31.60 45.86 -31.36
CA ASP A 68 32.28 46.15 -30.07
C ASP A 68 33.64 45.43 -29.98
N ILE A 69 34.41 45.52 -31.07
CA ILE A 69 35.63 44.73 -31.29
C ILE A 69 36.69 45.04 -30.24
N PHE A 70 36.88 46.31 -29.87
CA PHE A 70 37.86 46.72 -28.85
C PHE A 70 37.62 46.04 -27.50
N SER A 71 36.37 46.00 -27.02
CA SER A 71 36.00 45.32 -25.78
C SER A 71 36.25 43.81 -25.86
N LYS A 72 35.93 43.20 -27.00
CA LYS A 72 36.03 41.74 -27.19
C LYS A 72 37.44 41.23 -27.47
N MET A 73 38.26 41.94 -28.24
CA MET A 73 39.60 41.48 -28.62
C MET A 73 40.59 41.39 -27.45
N THR A 74 40.27 42.04 -26.31
CA THR A 74 41.02 41.87 -25.05
C THR A 74 40.76 40.53 -24.34
N GLN A 75 39.77 39.76 -24.79
CA GLN A 75 39.39 38.46 -24.24
C GLN A 75 40.04 37.35 -25.05
N SER A 76 40.84 36.49 -24.43
CA SER A 76 41.55 35.40 -25.12
C SER A 76 40.66 34.26 -25.64
N ASP A 77 39.34 34.37 -25.49
CA ASP A 77 38.34 33.49 -26.11
C ASP A 77 37.79 34.04 -27.44
N SER A 78 37.96 35.34 -27.69
CA SER A 78 37.39 36.04 -28.85
C SER A 78 38.10 35.64 -30.14
N HIS A 79 37.38 34.97 -31.02
CA HIS A 79 37.87 34.47 -32.29
C HIS A 79 36.79 34.57 -33.37
N PHE A 80 37.22 34.54 -34.62
CA PHE A 80 36.39 34.37 -35.81
C PHE A 80 36.94 33.22 -36.69
N LEU A 81 36.17 32.77 -37.66
CA LEU A 81 36.52 31.72 -38.61
C LEU A 81 36.93 32.35 -39.95
N TYR A 82 38.12 32.00 -40.44
CA TYR A 82 38.62 32.49 -41.74
C TYR A 82 39.41 31.37 -42.43
N TYR A 83 39.03 31.02 -43.66
CA TYR A 83 39.49 29.80 -44.36
C TYR A 83 39.33 28.52 -43.53
N ASN A 84 38.19 28.37 -42.86
CA ASN A 84 37.90 27.29 -41.89
C ASN A 84 38.94 27.16 -40.74
N ARG A 85 39.69 28.22 -40.43
CA ARG A 85 40.63 28.29 -39.30
C ARG A 85 40.17 29.32 -38.29
N LYS A 86 40.26 28.98 -37.01
CA LYS A 86 39.96 29.87 -35.89
C LYS A 86 41.11 30.88 -35.72
N GLN A 87 40.85 32.18 -35.85
CA GLN A 87 41.85 33.26 -35.72
C GLN A 87 41.51 34.19 -34.54
N GLU A 88 42.49 34.87 -33.94
CA GLU A 88 42.23 35.80 -32.84
C GLU A 88 41.42 37.00 -33.33
N LEU A 89 40.47 37.52 -32.55
CA LEU A 89 39.61 38.63 -33.01
C LEU A 89 40.39 39.91 -33.36
N CYS A 90 41.63 40.10 -32.88
CA CYS A 90 42.46 41.22 -33.33
C CYS A 90 42.89 41.12 -34.81
N ASP A 91 42.93 39.93 -35.40
CA ASP A 91 43.28 39.74 -36.81
C ASP A 91 42.14 40.16 -37.77
N ILE A 92 40.95 40.47 -37.24
CA ILE A 92 39.77 40.82 -38.04
C ILE A 92 40.00 42.06 -38.92
N PHE A 93 40.75 43.06 -38.43
CA PHE A 93 41.11 44.27 -39.19
C PHE A 93 42.01 43.98 -40.40
N LYS A 94 42.75 42.86 -40.38
CA LYS A 94 43.58 42.38 -41.50
C LYS A 94 42.73 41.55 -42.47
N ALA A 95 41.97 40.60 -41.94
CA ALA A 95 41.09 39.74 -42.74
C ALA A 95 40.02 40.53 -43.50
N SER A 96 39.54 41.64 -42.94
CA SER A 96 38.56 42.55 -43.54
C SER A 96 39.14 43.61 -44.47
N ARG A 97 40.43 43.50 -44.85
CA ARG A 97 41.17 44.46 -45.70
C ARG A 97 41.26 45.92 -45.21
N ILE A 98 40.76 46.29 -44.03
CA ILE A 98 40.84 47.68 -43.52
C ILE A 98 42.30 48.19 -43.51
N LEU A 99 43.23 47.35 -43.04
CA LEU A 99 44.65 47.68 -43.04
C LEU A 99 45.28 47.77 -44.45
N ALA A 100 44.71 47.06 -45.44
CA ALA A 100 45.14 47.18 -46.83
C ALA A 100 44.62 48.50 -47.44
N SER A 101 43.34 48.82 -47.28
CA SER A 101 42.73 50.06 -47.79
C SER A 101 43.40 51.33 -47.23
N LEU A 102 43.71 51.35 -45.92
CA LEU A 102 44.50 52.42 -45.29
C LEU A 102 45.90 52.59 -45.90
N ARG A 103 46.56 51.48 -46.23
CA ARG A 103 47.92 51.45 -46.83
C ARG A 103 47.91 51.83 -48.31
N GLU A 104 46.95 51.32 -49.07
CA GLU A 104 46.73 51.64 -50.48
C GLU A 104 46.48 53.16 -50.64
N SER A 105 45.78 53.80 -49.71
CA SER A 105 45.56 55.26 -49.70
C SER A 105 46.84 56.11 -49.57
N MET A 106 47.94 55.52 -49.09
CA MET A 106 49.25 56.16 -48.97
C MET A 106 50.08 56.04 -50.25
N ASP A 107 49.62 55.32 -51.29
CA ASP A 107 50.40 54.83 -52.43
C ASP A 107 51.58 53.92 -52.00
N MET A 108 51.37 53.04 -51.00
CA MET A 108 52.44 52.21 -50.39
C MET A 108 52.16 50.69 -50.50
N THR A 109 53.21 49.89 -50.61
CA THR A 109 53.17 48.42 -50.68
C THR A 109 53.15 47.77 -49.30
N GLU A 110 52.80 46.47 -49.19
CA GLU A 110 52.70 45.75 -47.90
C GLU A 110 54.00 45.75 -47.07
N THR A 111 55.16 45.81 -47.72
CA THR A 111 56.49 45.76 -47.08
C THR A 111 57.00 47.09 -46.55
N GLU A 112 56.35 48.22 -46.87
CA GLU A 112 56.83 49.55 -46.50
C GLU A 112 56.25 50.03 -45.16
N THR A 113 57.01 50.82 -44.41
CA THR A 113 56.57 51.32 -43.10
C THR A 113 55.67 52.55 -43.25
N VAL A 114 54.40 52.45 -42.87
CA VAL A 114 53.46 53.59 -42.88
C VAL A 114 53.61 54.39 -41.59
N GLU A 115 54.12 55.62 -41.69
CA GLU A 115 54.19 56.55 -40.55
C GLU A 115 52.78 57.01 -40.14
N THR A 116 52.43 56.77 -38.88
CA THR A 116 51.04 56.86 -38.39
C THR A 116 50.92 57.63 -37.07
N TYR A 117 49.87 58.44 -36.93
CA TYR A 117 49.41 59.04 -35.68
C TYR A 117 48.01 58.52 -35.34
N VAL A 118 47.72 58.29 -34.06
CA VAL A 118 46.48 57.61 -33.63
C VAL A 118 45.80 58.35 -32.48
N SER A 119 44.62 58.93 -32.69
CA SER A 119 43.79 59.47 -31.62
C SER A 119 42.73 58.44 -31.22
N PHE A 120 42.74 57.97 -29.97
CA PHE A 120 41.71 57.06 -29.48
C PHE A 120 40.55 57.79 -28.79
N SER A 121 39.34 57.32 -29.02
CA SER A 121 38.19 57.65 -28.18
C SER A 121 38.40 57.20 -26.72
N LYS A 122 37.79 57.92 -25.78
CA LYS A 122 37.93 57.70 -24.34
C LYS A 122 37.32 56.37 -23.89
N ASP A 123 36.33 55.87 -24.63
CA ASP A 123 35.59 54.62 -24.34
C ASP A 123 36.36 53.32 -24.70
N ILE A 124 37.54 53.44 -25.31
CA ILE A 124 38.44 52.31 -25.60
C ILE A 124 39.43 52.17 -24.43
N SER A 125 39.45 51.00 -23.78
CA SER A 125 40.34 50.70 -22.65
C SER A 125 41.82 50.65 -23.05
N ASP A 126 42.72 50.97 -22.11
CA ASP A 126 44.17 51.06 -22.38
C ASP A 126 44.75 49.72 -22.87
N ASP A 127 44.21 48.58 -22.45
CA ASP A 127 44.63 47.27 -22.94
C ASP A 127 44.15 46.96 -24.38
N ALA A 128 42.97 47.46 -24.76
CA ALA A 128 42.50 47.41 -26.14
C ALA A 128 43.32 48.35 -27.04
N ARG A 129 43.71 49.54 -26.55
CA ARG A 129 44.64 50.45 -27.23
C ARG A 129 46.01 49.79 -27.42
N PHE A 130 46.58 49.22 -26.35
CA PHE A 130 47.87 48.51 -26.39
C PHE A 130 47.84 47.38 -27.41
N LEU A 131 46.79 46.55 -27.44
CA LEU A 131 46.65 45.46 -28.41
C LEU A 131 46.49 45.97 -29.85
N PHE A 132 45.77 47.07 -30.07
CA PHE A 132 45.63 47.70 -31.39
C PHE A 132 46.96 48.27 -31.90
N LEU A 133 47.67 49.00 -31.05
CA LEU A 133 48.98 49.58 -31.38
C LEU A 133 50.03 48.50 -31.65
N THR A 134 50.10 47.45 -30.82
CA THR A 134 51.15 46.42 -30.91
C THR A 134 50.85 45.33 -31.93
N LYS A 135 49.69 44.66 -31.85
CA LYS A 135 49.31 43.61 -32.80
C LYS A 135 48.77 44.19 -34.10
N VAL A 136 47.69 44.97 -34.03
CA VAL A 136 46.93 45.34 -35.24
C VAL A 136 47.73 46.26 -36.17
N LEU A 137 48.33 47.32 -35.64
CA LEU A 137 49.17 48.25 -36.40
C LEU A 137 50.63 47.76 -36.50
N GLY A 138 51.28 47.51 -35.35
CA GLY A 138 52.71 47.19 -35.29
C GLY A 138 53.15 45.96 -36.08
N GLN A 139 52.40 44.85 -36.02
CA GLN A 139 52.73 43.63 -36.79
C GLN A 139 52.38 43.73 -38.28
N ASN A 140 51.73 44.81 -38.72
CA ASN A 140 51.32 45.06 -40.11
C ASN A 140 52.02 46.28 -40.72
N HIS A 141 53.22 46.59 -40.24
CA HIS A 141 54.11 47.66 -40.74
C HIS A 141 53.50 49.07 -40.71
N PHE A 142 52.70 49.39 -39.69
CA PHE A 142 52.32 50.76 -39.33
C PHE A 142 53.17 51.21 -38.13
N TYR A 143 54.03 52.22 -38.33
CA TYR A 143 54.85 52.79 -37.27
C TYR A 143 54.12 53.98 -36.63
N VAL A 144 53.64 53.76 -35.41
CA VAL A 144 52.91 54.80 -34.66
C VAL A 144 53.90 55.74 -33.99
N LYS A 145 53.89 57.02 -34.39
CA LYS A 145 54.75 58.09 -33.82
C LYS A 145 54.26 58.56 -32.46
N GLU A 146 52.94 58.73 -32.30
CA GLU A 146 52.28 59.15 -31.05
C GLU A 146 50.80 58.69 -31.08
N SER A 147 50.22 58.39 -29.91
CA SER A 147 48.91 57.75 -29.77
C SER A 147 47.98 58.30 -28.66
N VAL A 148 48.39 59.31 -27.88
CA VAL A 148 47.66 59.80 -26.68
C VAL A 148 46.86 61.08 -26.90
N ALA A 149 47.17 61.89 -27.93
CA ALA A 149 46.50 63.17 -28.14
C ALA A 149 45.01 62.95 -28.46
N ARG A 150 44.14 63.34 -27.53
CA ARG A 150 42.70 63.11 -27.62
C ARG A 150 42.04 64.02 -28.66
N ILE A 151 40.91 63.58 -29.20
CA ILE A 151 40.19 64.32 -30.23
C ILE A 151 39.72 65.71 -29.75
N GLU A 152 39.43 65.89 -28.45
CA GLU A 152 39.11 67.20 -27.86
C GLU A 152 40.29 68.16 -27.93
N HIS A 153 41.50 67.69 -27.58
CA HIS A 153 42.72 68.51 -27.63
C HIS A 153 43.11 68.83 -29.08
N LEU A 154 43.01 67.85 -30.00
CA LEU A 154 43.20 68.08 -31.43
C LEU A 154 42.18 69.10 -31.99
N THR A 155 40.95 69.10 -31.49
CA THR A 155 39.92 70.08 -31.87
C THR A 155 40.24 71.49 -31.36
N LEU A 156 40.84 71.61 -30.16
CA LEU A 156 41.33 72.88 -29.62
C LEU A 156 42.53 73.40 -30.43
N GLU A 157 43.53 72.57 -30.69
CA GLU A 157 44.66 72.91 -31.57
C GLU A 157 44.18 73.35 -32.97
N HIS A 158 43.24 72.62 -33.58
CA HIS A 158 42.59 73.00 -34.83
C HIS A 158 41.89 74.36 -34.74
N SER A 159 41.28 74.68 -33.59
CA SER A 159 40.59 75.96 -33.37
C SER A 159 41.55 77.14 -33.18
N VAL A 160 42.65 76.95 -32.44
CA VAL A 160 43.69 77.96 -32.24
C VAL A 160 44.41 78.25 -33.56
N ARG A 161 44.82 77.21 -34.30
CA ARG A 161 45.55 77.34 -35.58
C ARG A 161 44.74 78.05 -36.66
N ASN A 162 43.43 77.85 -36.68
CA ASN A 162 42.50 78.54 -37.58
C ASN A 162 42.05 79.92 -37.07
N ASN A 163 42.64 80.45 -35.98
CA ASN A 163 42.27 81.71 -35.33
C ASN A 163 40.78 81.81 -34.90
N LYS A 164 40.10 80.67 -34.74
CA LYS A 164 38.73 80.58 -34.22
C LYS A 164 38.70 80.75 -32.70
N LEU A 165 39.70 80.24 -31.99
CA LEU A 165 39.79 80.28 -30.53
C LEU A 165 40.88 81.25 -30.07
N LYS A 166 40.50 82.48 -29.74
CA LYS A 166 41.41 83.62 -29.51
C LYS A 166 41.72 83.82 -28.02
N ASP A 167 40.69 83.89 -27.19
CA ASP A 167 40.80 84.31 -25.78
C ASP A 167 41.47 83.26 -24.88
N ASP A 168 42.05 83.72 -23.77
CA ASP A 168 42.61 82.87 -22.70
C ASP A 168 41.63 82.72 -21.54
N GLY A 169 41.54 81.51 -20.98
CA GLY A 169 40.57 81.15 -19.94
C GLY A 169 40.20 79.68 -19.97
N PHE A 170 39.04 79.33 -19.40
CA PHE A 170 38.54 77.95 -19.44
C PHE A 170 37.71 77.72 -20.70
N ILE A 171 37.96 76.61 -21.39
CA ILE A 171 37.24 76.20 -22.59
C ILE A 171 36.53 74.88 -22.31
N LEU A 172 35.21 74.87 -22.49
CA LEU A 172 34.37 73.70 -22.30
C LEU A 172 34.25 72.95 -23.64
N VAL A 173 34.74 71.72 -23.71
CA VAL A 173 34.61 70.86 -24.90
C VAL A 173 33.56 69.79 -24.62
N LEU A 174 32.58 69.71 -25.51
CA LEU A 174 31.49 68.74 -25.49
C LEU A 174 31.67 67.83 -26.71
N ASN A 175 32.08 66.59 -26.47
CA ASN A 175 32.35 65.58 -27.50
C ASN A 175 31.24 64.52 -27.50
N ALA A 176 30.55 64.44 -28.63
CA ALA A 176 29.40 63.59 -28.92
C ALA A 176 29.63 62.80 -30.23
N CYS A 177 30.85 62.26 -30.40
CA CYS A 177 31.24 61.48 -31.58
C CYS A 177 30.78 60.01 -31.56
N ASN A 178 30.25 59.50 -30.44
CA ASN A 178 29.75 58.12 -30.29
C ASN A 178 28.51 58.06 -29.37
N GLU A 179 28.24 56.94 -28.68
CA GLU A 179 27.10 56.87 -27.75
C GLU A 179 27.21 57.76 -26.51
N ASN A 180 28.42 58.12 -26.10
CA ASN A 180 28.70 58.80 -24.84
C ASN A 180 29.02 60.27 -25.08
N LEU A 181 28.53 61.14 -24.18
CA LEU A 181 28.84 62.56 -24.18
C LEU A 181 30.00 62.82 -23.22
N HIS A 182 31.20 63.02 -23.78
CA HIS A 182 32.40 63.38 -23.03
C HIS A 182 32.46 64.90 -22.85
N VAL A 183 32.61 65.33 -21.60
CA VAL A 183 32.56 66.72 -21.17
C VAL A 183 33.91 67.05 -20.55
N SER A 184 34.76 67.75 -21.30
CA SER A 184 36.13 68.08 -20.89
C SER A 184 36.29 69.58 -20.65
N LEU A 185 36.91 69.95 -19.53
CA LEU A 185 37.23 71.34 -19.20
C LEU A 185 38.73 71.56 -19.36
N PHE A 186 39.10 72.35 -20.36
CA PHE A 186 40.48 72.75 -20.63
C PHE A 186 40.75 74.17 -20.12
N LYS A 187 42.01 74.48 -19.83
CA LYS A 187 42.50 75.86 -19.64
C LYS A 187 43.44 76.20 -20.78
N LYS A 188 43.09 77.23 -21.56
CA LYS A 188 43.94 77.80 -22.62
C LYS A 188 44.82 78.91 -22.03
N GLN A 189 46.11 78.88 -22.34
CA GLN A 189 47.09 79.91 -22.02
C GLN A 189 47.98 80.14 -23.24
N GLU A 190 47.91 81.33 -23.84
CA GLU A 190 48.44 81.67 -25.16
C GLU A 190 47.96 80.71 -26.27
N LYS A 191 48.71 79.62 -26.50
CA LYS A 191 48.40 78.55 -27.46
C LYS A 191 48.08 77.22 -26.76
N ASP A 192 48.68 76.98 -25.60
CA ASP A 192 48.67 75.68 -24.94
C ASP A 192 47.30 75.40 -24.28
N CYS A 193 46.73 74.24 -24.59
CA CYS A 193 45.40 73.83 -24.14
C CYS A 193 45.49 72.63 -23.19
N VAL A 194 45.58 72.91 -21.88
CA VAL A 194 45.82 71.90 -20.83
C VAL A 194 44.49 71.43 -20.21
N LEU A 195 44.23 70.12 -20.24
CA LEU A 195 43.05 69.50 -19.60
C LEU A 195 43.09 69.75 -18.07
N GLN A 196 41.95 70.11 -17.48
CA GLN A 196 41.82 70.39 -16.04
C GLN A 196 40.91 69.38 -15.34
N ASN A 197 39.80 69.00 -15.97
CA ASN A 197 38.88 67.99 -15.46
C ASN A 197 38.07 67.35 -16.61
N GLU A 198 37.53 66.15 -16.41
CA GLU A 198 36.69 65.44 -17.38
C GLU A 198 35.50 64.73 -16.70
N MET A 199 34.42 64.56 -17.47
CA MET A 199 33.20 63.82 -17.10
C MET A 199 32.69 63.07 -18.35
N VAL A 200 32.03 61.94 -18.14
CA VAL A 200 31.24 61.24 -19.17
C VAL A 200 29.77 61.22 -18.75
N LEU A 201 28.88 61.39 -19.72
CA LEU A 201 27.43 61.20 -19.58
C LEU A 201 27.01 60.07 -20.53
N ASP A 202 26.83 58.88 -19.97
CA ASP A 202 26.61 57.63 -20.72
C ASP A 202 25.31 57.69 -21.55
N GLY A 203 25.38 57.32 -22.83
CA GLY A 203 24.23 57.30 -23.74
C GLY A 203 23.76 58.66 -24.29
N TYR A 204 24.30 59.77 -23.79
CA TYR A 204 23.91 61.14 -24.21
C TYR A 204 24.71 61.70 -25.40
N GLY A 205 25.63 60.92 -25.99
CA GLY A 205 26.39 61.32 -27.17
C GLY A 205 25.61 61.24 -28.48
N ARG A 206 24.52 60.47 -28.54
CA ARG A 206 23.65 60.35 -29.74
C ARG A 206 22.61 61.46 -29.81
N ASP A 207 21.98 61.63 -30.97
CA ASP A 207 20.85 62.56 -31.17
C ASP A 207 19.76 62.30 -30.12
N LEU A 208 19.57 63.21 -29.16
CA LEU A 208 18.66 63.03 -28.01
C LEU A 208 17.18 62.90 -28.40
N ARG A 209 16.81 63.18 -29.66
CA ARG A 209 15.50 62.83 -30.21
C ARG A 209 15.26 61.32 -30.20
N SER A 210 16.32 60.51 -30.32
CA SER A 210 16.29 59.04 -30.17
C SER A 210 15.68 58.62 -28.83
N ARG A 211 16.21 59.17 -27.73
CA ARG A 211 15.77 58.89 -26.36
C ARG A 211 14.36 59.39 -26.11
N ALA A 212 14.05 60.62 -26.53
CA ALA A 212 12.69 61.17 -26.44
C ALA A 212 11.65 60.32 -27.20
N LEU A 213 12.04 59.77 -28.36
CA LEU A 213 11.20 58.91 -29.19
C LEU A 213 10.99 57.52 -28.60
N LEU A 214 12.04 56.89 -28.05
CA LEU A 214 11.94 55.64 -27.28
C LEU A 214 11.01 55.78 -26.06
N GLU A 215 11.21 56.82 -25.25
CA GLU A 215 10.41 57.09 -24.05
C GLU A 215 8.94 57.33 -24.40
N ASN A 216 8.65 58.06 -25.48
CA ASN A 216 7.29 58.26 -26.00
C ASN A 216 6.68 56.92 -26.47
N VAL A 217 7.39 56.15 -27.30
CA VAL A 217 6.91 54.89 -27.87
C VAL A 217 6.61 53.84 -26.79
N VAL A 218 7.60 53.54 -25.94
CA VAL A 218 7.42 52.55 -24.86
C VAL A 218 6.43 53.08 -23.84
N GLY A 219 6.44 54.38 -23.52
CA GLY A 219 5.44 55.02 -22.67
C GLY A 219 4.01 54.84 -23.18
N CYS A 220 3.76 55.10 -24.47
CA CYS A 220 2.44 54.92 -25.09
C CYS A 220 1.97 53.46 -25.15
N ILE A 221 2.88 52.49 -25.29
CA ILE A 221 2.52 51.07 -25.21
C ILE A 221 2.26 50.70 -23.74
N ASN A 222 3.15 51.08 -22.82
CA ASN A 222 3.06 50.71 -21.40
C ASN A 222 1.86 51.36 -20.68
N GLN A 223 1.43 52.56 -21.07
CA GLN A 223 0.17 53.15 -20.59
C GLN A 223 -1.06 52.30 -20.94
N ARG A 224 -1.01 51.54 -22.03
CA ARG A 224 -2.10 50.64 -22.48
C ARG A 224 -2.01 49.25 -21.85
N THR A 225 -0.80 48.75 -21.58
CA THR A 225 -0.57 47.37 -21.12
C THR A 225 -0.27 47.24 -19.63
N ASN A 226 0.29 48.27 -18.99
CA ASN A 226 0.85 48.28 -17.64
C ASN A 226 1.80 47.09 -17.37
N PHE A 227 2.59 46.71 -18.39
CA PHE A 227 3.45 45.54 -18.37
C PHE A 227 4.81 45.81 -17.71
N LEU A 228 5.44 46.94 -18.02
CA LEU A 228 6.74 47.34 -17.48
C LEU A 228 6.50 48.11 -16.17
N SER A 229 6.92 47.52 -15.05
CA SER A 229 6.62 48.05 -13.71
C SER A 229 7.79 48.77 -13.03
N SER A 230 9.03 48.56 -13.47
CA SER A 230 10.21 49.24 -12.90
C SER A 230 10.97 50.05 -13.94
N SER A 231 11.75 51.03 -13.47
CA SER A 231 12.67 51.79 -14.33
C SER A 231 13.69 50.88 -15.03
N SER A 232 14.12 49.79 -14.39
CA SER A 232 15.06 48.83 -15.00
C SER A 232 14.44 48.08 -16.18
N ASP A 233 13.13 47.85 -16.18
CA ASP A 233 12.45 47.17 -17.28
C ASP A 233 12.21 48.12 -18.46
N LEU A 234 11.92 49.40 -18.18
CA LEU A 234 11.91 50.46 -19.18
C LEU A 234 13.27 50.61 -19.89
N GLU A 235 14.38 50.67 -19.14
CA GLU A 235 15.73 50.76 -19.74
C GLU A 235 16.08 49.56 -20.62
N LYS A 236 15.67 48.34 -20.25
CA LYS A 236 15.86 47.15 -21.10
C LYS A 236 15.10 47.25 -22.41
N GLU A 237 13.86 47.76 -22.39
CA GLU A 237 13.07 47.95 -23.62
C GLU A 237 13.61 49.09 -24.49
N TYR A 238 14.13 50.16 -23.89
CA TYR A 238 14.83 51.23 -24.61
C TYR A 238 16.05 50.68 -25.38
N LEU A 239 16.91 49.91 -24.70
CA LEU A 239 18.07 49.27 -25.34
C LEU A 239 17.65 48.24 -26.42
N ARG A 240 16.59 47.47 -26.19
CA ARG A 240 16.10 46.47 -27.15
C ARG A 240 15.45 47.08 -28.39
N LEU A 241 14.81 48.25 -28.27
CA LEU A 241 14.20 48.98 -29.39
C LEU A 241 15.19 49.95 -30.07
N GLU A 242 16.43 50.07 -29.58
CA GLU A 242 17.47 50.91 -30.18
C GLU A 242 17.73 50.68 -31.68
N PRO A 243 17.68 49.44 -32.24
CA PRO A 243 17.88 49.21 -33.67
C PRO A 243 16.82 49.87 -34.58
N GLU A 244 15.62 50.13 -34.06
CA GLU A 244 14.51 50.70 -34.83
C GLU A 244 14.55 52.24 -34.93
N ILE A 245 15.33 52.90 -34.07
CA ILE A 245 15.33 54.36 -33.89
C ILE A 245 15.61 55.11 -35.18
N ASP A 246 16.67 54.75 -35.91
CA ASP A 246 17.11 55.50 -37.09
C ASP A 246 16.01 55.51 -38.17
N ASN A 247 15.32 54.37 -38.34
CA ASN A 247 14.16 54.24 -39.22
C ASN A 247 12.96 55.08 -38.76
N TRP A 248 12.80 55.31 -37.45
CA TRP A 248 11.73 56.15 -36.91
C TRP A 248 12.09 57.65 -36.96
N LEU A 249 13.36 58.03 -36.76
CA LEU A 249 13.85 59.40 -36.92
C LEU A 249 13.75 59.86 -38.38
N VAL A 250 14.09 59.01 -39.35
CA VAL A 250 13.88 59.30 -40.78
C VAL A 250 12.39 59.52 -41.10
N LYS A 251 11.47 58.79 -40.46
CA LYS A 251 10.02 59.05 -40.58
C LYS A 251 9.62 60.37 -39.90
N LEU A 252 10.23 60.70 -38.76
CA LEU A 252 10.01 61.94 -38.00
C LEU A 252 10.45 63.19 -38.76
N ASP A 253 11.57 63.13 -39.47
CA ASP A 253 12.09 64.26 -40.24
C ASP A 253 11.42 64.46 -41.60
N ASN A 254 10.89 63.41 -42.21
CA ASN A 254 10.06 63.52 -43.43
C ASN A 254 8.59 63.93 -43.15
N ALA A 255 8.17 64.03 -41.89
CA ALA A 255 6.80 64.38 -41.53
C ALA A 255 6.51 65.88 -41.60
N LYS A 256 5.30 66.25 -42.02
CA LYS A 256 4.82 67.64 -41.98
C LYS A 256 4.44 68.02 -40.56
N ASN A 257 4.96 69.15 -40.06
CA ASN A 257 4.68 69.67 -38.72
C ASN A 257 3.18 69.64 -38.37
N GLY A 258 2.85 69.23 -37.15
CA GLY A 258 1.49 69.07 -36.66
C GLY A 258 0.70 67.85 -37.18
N ARG A 259 1.28 66.98 -38.03
CA ARG A 259 0.67 65.70 -38.42
C ARG A 259 1.26 64.52 -37.62
N PRO A 260 0.43 63.68 -36.97
CA PRO A 260 0.89 62.45 -36.35
C PRO A 260 1.45 61.44 -37.37
N ILE A 261 2.45 60.68 -36.95
CA ILE A 261 3.12 59.61 -37.69
C ILE A 261 2.75 58.28 -37.05
N SER A 262 2.46 57.26 -37.87
CA SER A 262 2.21 55.90 -37.39
C SER A 262 3.49 55.08 -37.42
N LEU A 263 3.96 54.65 -36.24
CA LEU A 263 5.04 53.67 -36.06
C LEU A 263 4.39 52.33 -35.71
N ASN A 264 4.69 51.29 -36.48
CA ASN A 264 3.95 50.02 -36.50
C ASN A 264 4.87 48.82 -36.21
N ASN A 265 4.26 47.67 -35.94
CA ASN A 265 4.90 46.37 -35.70
C ASN A 265 5.75 46.30 -34.42
N ILE A 266 5.58 47.24 -33.49
CA ILE A 266 6.40 47.37 -32.28
C ILE A 266 5.88 46.40 -31.21
N SER A 267 6.71 45.47 -30.73
CA SER A 267 6.43 44.64 -29.55
C SER A 267 7.25 45.12 -28.34
N LEU A 268 6.90 44.64 -27.14
CA LEU A 268 7.75 44.67 -25.93
C LEU A 268 8.30 43.26 -25.67
N SER A 269 9.43 43.10 -24.98
CA SER A 269 9.94 41.76 -24.67
C SER A 269 8.94 40.96 -23.82
N GLY A 270 8.84 39.65 -24.05
CA GLY A 270 7.81 38.81 -23.42
C GLY A 270 6.38 39.01 -23.93
N MET A 271 6.11 39.99 -24.82
CA MET A 271 4.82 40.14 -25.50
C MET A 271 4.88 39.71 -26.96
N THR A 272 3.94 38.85 -27.37
CA THR A 272 3.71 38.46 -28.77
C THR A 272 2.91 39.49 -29.57
N ASN A 273 2.19 40.38 -28.88
CA ASN A 273 1.39 41.43 -29.50
C ASN A 273 2.28 42.51 -30.15
N GLN A 274 1.93 42.90 -31.36
CA GLN A 274 2.46 44.07 -32.04
C GLN A 274 1.53 45.27 -31.86
N TYR A 275 2.11 46.45 -31.68
CA TYR A 275 1.41 47.70 -31.41
C TYR A 275 1.71 48.75 -32.48
N ALA A 276 0.71 49.62 -32.67
CA ALA A 276 0.84 50.87 -33.42
C ALA A 276 0.87 52.06 -32.44
N VAL A 277 1.87 52.92 -32.58
CA VAL A 277 2.02 54.17 -31.82
C VAL A 277 1.89 55.35 -32.77
N MET A 278 1.16 56.39 -32.34
CA MET A 278 1.04 57.65 -33.07
C MET A 278 1.95 58.69 -32.40
N VAL A 279 2.91 59.23 -33.14
CA VAL A 279 3.90 60.19 -32.63
C VAL A 279 3.76 61.53 -33.34
N LEU A 280 3.77 62.64 -32.59
CA LEU A 280 3.83 64.00 -33.11
C LEU A 280 5.24 64.57 -32.98
N LYS A 281 5.72 65.25 -34.02
CA LYS A 281 7.06 65.88 -34.02
C LYS A 281 7.24 66.87 -32.86
N ASN A 282 6.26 67.76 -32.67
CA ASN A 282 6.24 68.73 -31.58
C ASN A 282 6.39 68.09 -30.18
N ASP A 283 5.81 66.91 -29.96
CA ASP A 283 5.84 66.21 -28.66
C ASP A 283 7.24 65.63 -28.40
N ILE A 284 7.89 65.10 -29.44
CA ILE A 284 9.28 64.65 -29.38
C ILE A 284 10.21 65.84 -29.18
N ASP A 285 10.09 66.90 -30.00
CA ASP A 285 10.90 68.12 -29.86
C ASP A 285 10.77 68.72 -28.44
N SER A 286 9.55 68.69 -27.86
CA SER A 286 9.29 69.15 -26.48
C SER A 286 9.92 68.23 -25.43
N ARG A 287 9.86 66.90 -25.57
CA ARG A 287 10.54 65.99 -24.64
C ARG A 287 12.06 66.09 -24.78
N THR A 288 12.58 66.26 -26.00
CA THR A 288 14.02 66.46 -26.25
C THR A 288 14.53 67.72 -25.56
N HIS A 289 13.77 68.82 -25.57
CA HIS A 289 14.16 70.04 -24.82
C HIS A 289 14.36 69.75 -23.33
N VAL A 290 13.47 68.98 -22.70
CA VAL A 290 13.61 68.62 -21.28
C VAL A 290 14.85 67.75 -21.04
N ILE A 291 15.13 66.77 -21.92
CA ILE A 291 16.35 65.94 -21.81
C ILE A 291 17.62 66.79 -22.01
N VAL A 292 17.60 67.75 -22.95
CA VAL A 292 18.70 68.70 -23.17
C VAL A 292 18.94 69.56 -21.93
N ASP A 293 17.89 70.13 -21.32
CA ASP A 293 18.02 70.92 -20.08
C ASP A 293 18.51 70.07 -18.90
N ASP A 294 18.12 68.79 -18.83
CA ASP A 294 18.62 67.85 -17.85
C ASP A 294 20.14 67.63 -18.01
N VAL A 295 20.61 67.36 -19.23
CA VAL A 295 22.04 67.20 -19.58
C VAL A 295 22.84 68.47 -19.35
N VAL A 296 22.35 69.63 -19.81
CA VAL A 296 23.05 70.92 -19.68
C VAL A 296 23.18 71.34 -18.22
N ARG A 297 22.18 71.04 -17.37
CA ARG A 297 22.26 71.24 -15.93
C ARG A 297 23.32 70.36 -15.26
N GLU A 298 23.56 69.15 -15.76
CA GLU A 298 24.66 68.29 -15.27
C GLU A 298 26.04 68.79 -15.73
N ILE A 299 26.16 69.31 -16.96
CA ILE A 299 27.36 70.00 -17.47
C ILE A 299 27.70 71.23 -16.62
N ASP A 300 26.71 72.10 -16.36
CA ASP A 300 26.86 73.26 -15.46
C ASP A 300 27.28 72.84 -14.04
N SER A 301 26.65 71.79 -13.51
CA SER A 301 27.01 71.21 -12.22
C SER A 301 28.45 70.68 -12.20
N PHE A 302 28.97 70.13 -13.30
CA PHE A 302 30.35 69.67 -13.44
C PHE A 302 31.36 70.83 -13.49
N VAL A 303 31.09 71.90 -14.23
CA VAL A 303 31.98 73.08 -14.26
C VAL A 303 32.07 73.71 -12.86
N LYS A 304 30.93 73.82 -12.16
CA LYS A 304 30.89 74.29 -10.76
C LYS A 304 31.60 73.37 -9.78
N LYS A 305 31.46 72.03 -9.90
CA LYS A 305 32.24 71.04 -9.13
C LYS A 305 33.75 71.17 -9.40
N SER A 306 34.13 71.57 -10.61
CA SER A 306 35.52 71.83 -11.03
C SER A 306 36.09 73.14 -10.46
N LYS A 307 35.33 73.88 -9.64
CA LYS A 307 35.67 75.17 -9.04
C LYS A 307 35.89 76.31 -10.04
N VAL A 308 35.26 76.22 -11.21
CA VAL A 308 35.27 77.24 -12.26
C VAL A 308 33.90 77.91 -12.29
N ASN A 309 33.87 79.24 -12.34
CA ASN A 309 32.64 80.02 -12.46
C ASN A 309 32.24 80.17 -13.94
N ASN A 310 30.93 80.26 -14.21
CA ASN A 310 30.41 80.30 -15.59
C ASN A 310 30.92 81.51 -16.42
N ASN A 311 31.38 82.57 -15.77
CA ASN A 311 31.99 83.77 -16.39
C ASN A 311 33.52 83.68 -16.60
N GLU A 312 34.15 82.62 -16.12
CA GLU A 312 35.58 82.28 -16.34
C GLU A 312 35.74 81.33 -17.54
N VAL A 313 34.66 80.69 -17.97
CA VAL A 313 34.55 80.04 -19.28
C VAL A 313 34.60 81.13 -20.35
N ARG A 314 35.39 80.91 -21.41
CA ARG A 314 35.58 81.84 -22.53
C ARG A 314 35.16 81.28 -23.89
N GLY A 315 35.00 79.97 -24.00
CA GLY A 315 34.47 79.33 -25.21
C GLY A 315 33.83 78.00 -24.90
N VAL A 316 32.85 77.62 -25.73
CA VAL A 316 32.25 76.28 -25.75
C VAL A 316 32.48 75.69 -27.14
N VAL A 317 33.03 74.47 -27.16
CA VAL A 317 33.34 73.72 -28.38
C VAL A 317 32.45 72.50 -28.44
N PHE A 318 31.55 72.48 -29.43
CA PHE A 318 30.67 71.37 -29.75
C PHE A 318 31.29 70.50 -30.84
N LEU A 319 31.56 69.23 -30.53
CA LEU A 319 32.14 68.25 -31.44
C LEU A 319 31.20 67.04 -31.59
N GLY A 320 30.72 66.77 -32.81
CA GLY A 320 29.81 65.66 -33.11
C GLY A 320 28.45 66.12 -33.64
N ASN A 321 27.74 65.23 -34.37
CA ASN A 321 26.54 65.63 -35.10
C ASN A 321 25.31 65.92 -34.21
N THR A 322 25.29 65.43 -32.97
CA THR A 322 24.23 65.66 -31.98
C THR A 322 23.97 67.15 -31.70
N PHE A 323 25.00 67.99 -31.81
CA PHE A 323 24.89 69.44 -31.61
C PHE A 323 24.33 70.22 -32.81
N THR A 324 23.87 69.52 -33.85
CA THR A 324 23.03 70.13 -34.89
C THR A 324 21.62 70.48 -34.37
N ASN A 325 21.19 69.88 -33.24
CA ASN A 325 19.98 70.32 -32.53
C ASN A 325 20.22 71.67 -31.82
N LYS A 326 19.54 72.73 -32.26
CA LYS A 326 19.65 74.09 -31.71
C LYS A 326 19.30 74.19 -30.22
N GLN A 327 18.47 73.29 -29.70
CA GLN A 327 18.10 73.26 -28.29
C GLN A 327 19.33 73.18 -27.37
N PHE A 328 20.38 72.46 -27.79
CA PHE A 328 21.64 72.40 -27.03
C PHE A 328 22.31 73.77 -26.90
N LEU A 329 22.41 74.53 -28.00
CA LEU A 329 22.98 75.87 -27.99
C LEU A 329 22.11 76.86 -27.19
N GLU A 330 20.79 76.76 -27.34
CA GLU A 330 19.82 77.62 -26.64
C GLU A 330 19.85 77.37 -25.12
N SER A 331 19.91 76.11 -24.68
CA SER A 331 20.04 75.75 -23.27
C SER A 331 21.42 76.09 -22.70
N ILE A 332 22.52 75.79 -23.40
CA ILE A 332 23.90 76.17 -22.98
C ILE A 332 24.05 77.70 -22.82
N ARG A 333 23.49 78.49 -23.76
CA ARG A 333 23.49 79.96 -23.69
C ARG A 333 22.77 80.51 -22.45
N SER A 334 21.84 79.76 -21.83
CA SER A 334 21.21 80.19 -20.57
C SER A 334 22.16 80.13 -19.36
N TYR A 335 23.21 79.30 -19.44
CA TYR A 335 24.21 79.11 -18.39
C TYR A 335 25.53 79.85 -18.65
N TYR A 336 25.90 80.07 -19.92
CA TYR A 336 27.16 80.71 -20.31
C TYR A 336 26.90 81.92 -21.22
N MET A 337 27.26 83.11 -20.74
CA MET A 337 27.05 84.36 -21.47
C MET A 337 28.32 84.70 -22.25
N LEU A 338 28.36 84.24 -23.52
CA LEU A 338 29.48 84.37 -24.44
C LEU A 338 29.01 84.96 -25.77
N ASP A 339 29.90 85.66 -26.47
CA ASP A 339 29.68 86.12 -27.85
C ASP A 339 29.58 84.95 -28.84
N ASP A 340 28.83 85.13 -29.93
CA ASP A 340 28.55 84.07 -30.90
C ASP A 340 29.79 83.51 -31.62
N GLU A 341 30.90 84.25 -31.71
CA GLU A 341 32.18 83.73 -32.21
C GLU A 341 32.81 82.67 -31.28
N ASN A 342 32.51 82.71 -29.98
CA ASN A 342 33.07 81.81 -28.97
C ASN A 342 32.24 80.51 -28.78
N TYR A 343 31.22 80.31 -29.61
CA TYR A 343 30.46 79.06 -29.75
C TYR A 343 30.91 78.29 -31.00
N LEU A 344 31.92 77.44 -30.84
CA LEU A 344 32.52 76.71 -31.96
C LEU A 344 31.83 75.37 -32.20
N PHE A 345 31.48 75.09 -33.45
CA PHE A 345 30.87 73.83 -33.88
C PHE A 345 31.76 73.09 -34.86
N TYR A 346 31.90 71.78 -34.65
CA TYR A 346 32.60 70.84 -35.52
C TYR A 346 31.76 69.57 -35.70
N ARG A 347 31.41 69.25 -36.94
CA ARG A 347 30.70 68.01 -37.29
C ARG A 347 31.67 66.86 -37.50
N GLU A 348 31.17 65.63 -37.49
CA GLU A 348 32.00 64.44 -37.75
C GLU A 348 32.68 64.49 -39.13
N THR A 349 32.06 65.15 -40.11
CA THR A 349 32.64 65.43 -41.43
C THR A 349 33.91 66.30 -41.40
N GLU A 350 34.18 66.97 -40.28
CA GLU A 350 35.37 67.80 -40.06
C GLU A 350 36.46 67.06 -39.27
N LEU A 351 36.18 65.85 -38.75
CA LEU A 351 37.17 65.01 -38.06
C LEU A 351 38.44 64.76 -38.91
N PRO A 352 38.39 64.50 -40.23
CA PRO A 352 39.60 64.38 -41.06
C PRO A 352 40.53 65.59 -40.99
N ASN A 353 39.98 66.80 -40.84
CA ASN A 353 40.77 68.03 -40.70
C ASN A 353 41.35 68.18 -39.29
N ILE A 354 40.56 67.80 -38.28
CA ILE A 354 40.95 67.82 -36.87
C ILE A 354 42.07 66.81 -36.58
N ILE A 355 41.94 65.56 -37.04
CA ILE A 355 42.97 64.52 -36.83
C ILE A 355 44.25 64.83 -37.62
N GLY A 356 44.12 65.53 -38.76
CA GLY A 356 45.26 66.00 -39.53
C GLY A 356 46.19 66.92 -38.75
N VAL A 357 45.69 67.63 -37.75
CA VAL A 357 46.49 68.50 -36.87
C VAL A 357 47.54 67.70 -36.07
N TYR A 358 47.33 66.40 -35.87
CA TYR A 358 48.27 65.53 -35.16
C TYR A 358 49.65 65.44 -35.87
N SER A 359 49.69 65.52 -37.20
CA SER A 359 50.95 65.55 -37.95
C SER A 359 51.78 66.82 -37.77
N VAL A 360 51.23 67.85 -37.12
CA VAL A 360 51.83 69.20 -37.02
C VAL A 360 51.77 69.79 -35.60
N ILE A 361 51.49 68.99 -34.56
CA ILE A 361 51.70 69.35 -33.15
C ILE A 361 53.06 68.84 -32.65
N ASP A 362 53.64 69.52 -31.67
CA ASP A 362 54.75 68.93 -30.92
C ASP A 362 54.21 67.74 -30.10
N CYS A 363 54.68 66.55 -30.43
CA CYS A 363 54.29 65.30 -29.79
C CYS A 363 55.10 65.00 -28.52
N SER A 364 56.19 65.72 -28.26
CA SER A 364 57.04 65.50 -27.09
C SER A 364 56.29 65.68 -25.77
N GLN A 365 55.26 66.55 -25.76
CA GLN A 365 54.39 66.84 -24.62
C GLN A 365 53.60 65.64 -24.09
N PHE A 366 53.38 64.59 -24.90
CA PHE A 366 52.65 63.37 -24.48
C PHE A 366 53.58 62.23 -24.05
N SER A 367 54.90 62.40 -24.20
CA SER A 367 55.86 61.30 -24.14
C SER A 367 56.03 60.62 -22.76
N ALA A 368 55.40 61.17 -21.70
CA ALA A 368 55.28 60.52 -20.39
C ALA A 368 53.99 59.69 -20.32
N GLU A 369 52.86 60.28 -20.73
CA GLU A 369 51.54 59.68 -20.80
C GLU A 369 51.52 58.47 -21.74
N THR A 370 52.19 58.53 -22.90
CA THR A 370 52.29 57.42 -23.85
C THR A 370 52.98 56.21 -23.24
N LYS A 371 53.99 56.42 -22.38
CA LYS A 371 54.64 55.33 -21.62
C LYS A 371 53.71 54.78 -20.55
N ALA A 372 52.94 55.64 -19.87
CA ALA A 372 51.99 55.24 -18.85
C ALA A 372 50.81 54.41 -19.42
N VAL A 373 50.20 54.87 -20.52
CA VAL A 373 49.10 54.17 -21.22
C VAL A 373 49.55 52.80 -21.72
N MET A 374 50.73 52.71 -22.35
CA MET A 374 51.26 51.43 -22.83
C MET A 374 51.55 50.45 -21.68
N ALA A 375 52.17 50.91 -20.59
CA ALA A 375 52.45 50.08 -19.42
C ALA A 375 51.16 49.65 -18.66
N ASN A 376 50.16 50.53 -18.59
CA ASN A 376 48.85 50.20 -18.03
C ASN A 376 48.15 49.13 -18.88
N GLY A 377 48.12 49.29 -20.20
CA GLY A 377 47.46 48.36 -21.12
C GLY A 377 48.08 46.96 -21.10
N GLU A 378 49.41 46.85 -21.07
CA GLU A 378 50.10 45.57 -20.88
C GLU A 378 49.73 44.93 -19.54
N LEU A 379 49.77 45.71 -18.45
CA LEU A 379 49.46 45.23 -17.10
C LEU A 379 47.99 44.78 -16.96
N GLU A 380 47.05 45.48 -17.59
CA GLU A 380 45.63 45.10 -17.60
C GLU A 380 45.35 43.86 -18.44
N LEU A 381 46.01 43.70 -19.59
CA LEU A 381 45.93 42.48 -20.39
C LEU A 381 46.44 41.25 -19.60
N VAL A 382 47.59 41.39 -18.93
CA VAL A 382 48.15 40.34 -18.05
C VAL A 382 47.24 40.06 -16.84
N ARG A 383 46.56 41.07 -16.28
CA ARG A 383 45.55 40.87 -15.22
C ARG A 383 44.35 40.08 -15.74
N LYS A 384 43.80 40.43 -16.91
CA LYS A 384 42.68 39.70 -17.54
C LYS A 384 43.03 38.25 -17.81
N GLN A 385 44.22 37.98 -18.35
CA GLN A 385 44.74 36.63 -18.59
C GLN A 385 44.80 35.81 -17.29
N ARG A 386 45.49 36.30 -16.25
CA ARG A 386 45.60 35.59 -14.97
C ARG A 386 44.26 35.37 -14.26
N ALA A 387 43.35 36.35 -14.33
CA ALA A 387 42.01 36.22 -13.75
C ALA A 387 41.19 35.11 -14.42
N LYS A 388 41.33 34.96 -15.75
CA LYS A 388 40.76 33.83 -16.49
C LYS A 388 41.45 32.52 -16.14
N GLU A 389 42.78 32.45 -16.13
CA GLU A 389 43.52 31.23 -15.77
C GLU A 389 43.18 30.71 -14.37
N GLU A 390 42.88 31.60 -13.41
CA GLU A 390 42.40 31.23 -12.09
C GLU A 390 40.96 30.70 -12.13
N LYS A 391 40.07 31.36 -12.88
CA LYS A 391 38.69 30.89 -13.07
C LYS A 391 38.65 29.52 -13.74
N ASP A 392 39.40 29.31 -14.81
CA ASP A 392 39.44 28.05 -15.55
C ASP A 392 40.00 26.91 -14.67
N ARG A 393 41.00 27.21 -13.82
CA ARG A 393 41.49 26.28 -12.78
C ARG A 393 40.44 25.98 -11.70
N MET A 394 39.66 26.97 -11.25
CA MET A 394 38.57 26.75 -10.31
C MET A 394 37.43 25.91 -10.90
N ASP A 395 37.02 26.19 -12.14
CA ASP A 395 35.96 25.44 -12.82
C ASP A 395 36.42 24.01 -13.17
N GLU A 396 37.69 23.79 -13.54
CA GLU A 396 38.22 22.43 -13.69
C GLU A 396 38.33 21.69 -12.35
N ALA A 397 38.84 22.33 -11.29
CA ALA A 397 38.90 21.73 -9.96
C ALA A 397 37.51 21.37 -9.42
N LYS A 398 36.51 22.23 -9.68
CA LYS A 398 35.10 21.96 -9.38
C LYS A 398 34.57 20.76 -10.17
N ARG A 399 34.85 20.68 -11.48
CA ARG A 399 34.44 19.51 -12.29
C ARG A 399 35.10 18.22 -11.79
N ARG A 400 36.41 18.22 -11.53
CA ARG A 400 37.12 17.06 -10.95
C ARG A 400 36.56 16.66 -9.58
N ASN A 401 36.20 17.62 -8.73
CA ASN A 401 35.54 17.35 -7.44
C ASN A 401 34.14 16.76 -7.61
N GLN A 402 33.36 17.19 -8.62
CA GLN A 402 32.05 16.60 -8.94
C GLN A 402 32.21 15.18 -9.47
N GLU A 403 33.10 14.96 -10.45
CA GLU A 403 33.45 13.63 -10.99
C GLU A 403 33.92 12.67 -9.88
N GLN A 404 34.65 13.16 -8.87
CA GLN A 404 35.07 12.35 -7.73
C GLN A 404 33.91 12.08 -6.75
N GLN A 405 33.08 13.09 -6.44
CA GLN A 405 31.90 12.90 -5.58
C GLN A 405 30.88 11.92 -6.17
N GLU A 406 30.75 11.89 -7.50
CA GLU A 406 29.92 10.91 -8.21
C GLU A 406 30.50 9.50 -8.09
N LYS A 407 31.81 9.30 -8.35
CA LYS A 407 32.49 8.01 -8.13
C LYS A 407 32.40 7.54 -6.67
N ASP A 408 32.66 8.43 -5.72
CA ASP A 408 32.56 8.14 -4.28
C ASP A 408 31.11 7.81 -3.88
N LYS A 409 30.11 8.35 -4.57
CA LYS A 409 28.69 8.00 -4.37
C LYS A 409 28.37 6.64 -4.99
N GLU A 410 28.81 6.35 -6.21
CA GLU A 410 28.62 5.04 -6.86
C GLU A 410 29.22 3.91 -6.04
N VAL A 411 30.45 4.10 -5.52
CA VAL A 411 31.11 3.12 -4.63
C VAL A 411 30.31 2.89 -3.35
N ARG A 412 29.79 3.95 -2.70
CA ARG A 412 28.95 3.83 -1.51
C ARG A 412 27.59 3.18 -1.79
N GLU A 413 26.96 3.47 -2.92
CA GLU A 413 25.71 2.80 -3.32
C GLU A 413 25.93 1.32 -3.65
N ALA A 414 27.05 0.96 -4.29
CA ALA A 414 27.42 -0.44 -4.54
C ALA A 414 27.72 -1.20 -3.24
N GLU A 415 28.42 -0.58 -2.28
CA GLU A 415 28.67 -1.17 -0.95
C GLU A 415 27.37 -1.34 -0.14
N LEU A 416 26.48 -0.35 -0.15
CA LEU A 416 25.19 -0.46 0.53
C LEU A 416 24.32 -1.59 -0.06
N ARG A 417 24.24 -1.70 -1.39
CA ARG A 417 23.53 -2.80 -2.07
C ARG A 417 24.17 -4.17 -1.83
N TYR A 418 25.50 -4.23 -1.74
CA TYR A 418 26.22 -5.44 -1.36
C TYR A 418 25.84 -5.90 0.05
N ASN A 419 25.89 -4.99 1.03
CA ASN A 419 25.56 -5.28 2.42
C ASN A 419 24.09 -5.72 2.57
N GLU A 420 23.14 -5.02 1.95
CA GLU A 420 21.73 -5.42 1.90
C GLU A 420 21.52 -6.84 1.31
N ALA A 421 22.28 -7.20 0.28
CA ALA A 421 22.19 -8.53 -0.32
C ALA A 421 22.72 -9.61 0.63
N MET A 422 23.84 -9.35 1.31
CA MET A 422 24.42 -10.29 2.28
C MET A 422 23.55 -10.47 3.54
N GLU A 423 22.90 -9.42 4.05
CA GLU A 423 21.89 -9.55 5.11
C GLU A 423 20.73 -10.47 4.68
N LYS A 424 20.26 -10.34 3.44
CA LYS A 424 19.20 -11.19 2.87
C LYS A 424 19.67 -12.63 2.70
N VAL A 425 20.91 -12.87 2.26
CA VAL A 425 21.53 -14.21 2.22
C VAL A 425 21.49 -14.87 3.61
N ALA A 426 21.97 -14.20 4.65
CA ALA A 426 21.95 -14.71 6.02
C ALA A 426 20.53 -14.92 6.57
N ALA A 427 19.56 -14.10 6.14
CA ALA A 427 18.15 -14.25 6.51
C ALA A 427 17.45 -15.44 5.80
N PHE A 428 17.83 -15.78 4.57
CA PHE A 428 17.32 -16.94 3.84
C PHE A 428 18.00 -18.26 4.25
N GLU A 429 19.28 -18.20 4.62
CA GLU A 429 20.02 -19.31 5.24
C GLU A 429 19.33 -19.78 6.53
N LYS A 430 19.02 -18.85 7.46
CA LYS A 430 18.25 -19.13 8.68
C LYS A 430 16.84 -19.71 8.42
N LYS A 431 16.28 -19.48 7.23
CA LYS A 431 14.97 -20.01 6.79
C LYS A 431 15.09 -21.28 5.93
N GLN A 432 16.31 -21.79 5.71
CA GLN A 432 16.61 -22.93 4.85
C GLN A 432 16.06 -22.80 3.41
N ASN A 433 15.89 -21.57 2.91
CA ASN A 433 15.43 -21.32 1.53
C ASN A 433 16.64 -21.11 0.61
N PHE A 434 17.30 -22.21 0.27
CA PHE A 434 18.55 -22.21 -0.49
C PHE A 434 18.40 -21.66 -1.92
N ALA A 435 17.19 -21.68 -2.49
CA ALA A 435 16.91 -21.06 -3.78
C ALA A 435 16.97 -19.52 -3.71
N GLN A 436 16.25 -18.91 -2.76
CA GLN A 436 16.32 -17.46 -2.55
C GLN A 436 17.70 -17.01 -2.06
N MET A 437 18.34 -17.80 -1.18
CA MET A 437 19.72 -17.57 -0.74
C MET A 437 20.66 -17.44 -1.95
N LEU A 438 20.65 -18.42 -2.86
CA LEU A 438 21.48 -18.44 -4.07
C LEU A 438 21.25 -17.23 -4.99
N ASP A 439 20.01 -16.74 -5.12
CA ASP A 439 19.71 -15.58 -5.96
C ASP A 439 20.17 -14.26 -5.32
N TRP A 440 20.00 -14.08 -4.00
CA TRP A 440 20.56 -12.92 -3.30
C TRP A 440 22.09 -12.94 -3.27
N THR A 441 22.74 -14.10 -3.22
CA THR A 441 24.20 -14.19 -3.34
C THR A 441 24.70 -13.82 -4.74
N LYS A 442 23.94 -14.12 -5.82
CA LYS A 442 24.27 -13.60 -7.16
C LYS A 442 24.21 -12.06 -7.18
N ILE A 443 23.20 -11.46 -6.56
CA ILE A 443 23.07 -9.99 -6.48
C ILE A 443 24.26 -9.38 -5.72
N ALA A 444 24.68 -9.98 -4.60
CA ALA A 444 25.89 -9.56 -3.89
C ALA A 444 27.14 -9.62 -4.80
N LEU A 445 27.34 -10.74 -5.50
CA LEU A 445 28.47 -10.93 -6.44
C LEU A 445 28.39 -10.02 -7.68
N THR A 446 27.22 -9.46 -8.03
CA THR A 446 27.13 -8.42 -9.07
C THR A 446 27.74 -7.08 -8.61
N HIS A 447 27.76 -6.82 -7.30
CA HIS A 447 28.37 -5.61 -6.72
C HIS A 447 29.80 -5.83 -6.20
N ARG A 448 30.16 -7.06 -5.79
CA ARG A 448 31.55 -7.47 -5.46
C ARG A 448 31.87 -8.85 -6.05
N PRO A 449 32.33 -8.94 -7.31
CA PRO A 449 32.58 -10.23 -7.98
C PRO A 449 33.64 -11.12 -7.33
N GLU A 450 34.63 -10.51 -6.66
CA GLU A 450 35.76 -11.21 -6.04
C GLU A 450 35.57 -11.50 -4.54
N ASP A 451 34.38 -11.24 -3.97
CA ASP A 451 34.14 -11.49 -2.55
C ASP A 451 34.11 -13.00 -2.22
N LYS A 452 34.98 -13.39 -1.28
CA LYS A 452 35.19 -14.79 -0.88
C LYS A 452 34.06 -15.36 -0.03
N GLU A 453 33.39 -14.54 0.78
CA GLU A 453 32.26 -14.97 1.60
C GLU A 453 31.03 -15.20 0.72
N ALA A 454 30.75 -14.26 -0.18
CA ALA A 454 29.67 -14.40 -1.17
C ALA A 454 29.93 -15.58 -2.13
N MET A 455 31.16 -15.81 -2.60
CA MET A 455 31.48 -17.01 -3.39
C MET A 455 31.24 -18.30 -2.61
N ALA A 456 31.72 -18.41 -1.36
CA ALA A 456 31.50 -19.58 -0.51
C ALA A 456 30.00 -19.82 -0.25
N LYS A 457 29.22 -18.77 0.04
CA LYS A 457 27.77 -18.87 0.26
C LYS A 457 26.98 -19.28 -0.99
N LYS A 458 27.44 -18.90 -2.19
CA LYS A 458 26.88 -19.35 -3.47
C LYS A 458 27.11 -20.85 -3.69
N GLU A 459 28.30 -21.35 -3.41
CA GLU A 459 28.62 -22.78 -3.51
C GLU A 459 27.84 -23.60 -2.48
N GLU A 460 27.79 -23.13 -1.23
CA GLU A 460 27.00 -23.75 -0.15
C GLU A 460 25.51 -23.81 -0.48
N ALA A 461 24.89 -22.70 -0.91
CA ALA A 461 23.49 -22.69 -1.31
C ALA A 461 23.23 -23.63 -2.51
N THR A 462 24.16 -23.72 -3.46
CA THR A 462 24.06 -24.63 -4.61
C THR A 462 24.14 -26.09 -4.16
N ARG A 463 25.08 -26.44 -3.26
CA ARG A 463 25.23 -27.78 -2.68
C ARG A 463 23.96 -28.18 -1.93
N LEU A 464 23.50 -27.36 -0.98
CA LEU A 464 22.33 -27.66 -0.16
C LEU A 464 21.04 -27.76 -0.99
N LEU A 465 20.88 -26.94 -2.02
CA LEU A 465 19.76 -27.05 -2.97
C LEU A 465 19.83 -28.35 -3.80
N SER A 466 21.03 -28.84 -4.13
CA SER A 466 21.20 -30.14 -4.80
C SER A 466 20.88 -31.31 -3.87
N GLU A 467 21.34 -31.28 -2.62
CA GLU A 467 21.01 -32.28 -1.60
C GLU A 467 19.50 -32.34 -1.34
N GLN A 468 18.83 -31.19 -1.21
CA GLN A 468 17.39 -31.10 -1.01
C GLN A 468 16.62 -31.73 -2.17
N LYS A 469 17.04 -31.48 -3.42
CA LYS A 469 16.45 -32.12 -4.61
C LYS A 469 16.64 -33.63 -4.61
N VAL A 470 17.83 -34.13 -4.26
CA VAL A 470 18.11 -35.57 -4.17
C VAL A 470 17.25 -36.23 -3.07
N ARG A 471 17.18 -35.64 -1.87
CA ARG A 471 16.33 -36.14 -0.78
C ARG A 471 14.84 -36.17 -1.16
N GLN A 472 14.34 -35.14 -1.86
CA GLN A 472 12.97 -35.11 -2.37
C GLN A 472 12.71 -36.20 -3.42
N GLN A 473 13.64 -36.44 -4.35
CA GLN A 473 13.53 -37.51 -5.34
C GLN A 473 13.54 -38.90 -4.70
N GLN A 474 14.42 -39.13 -3.72
CA GLN A 474 14.47 -40.38 -2.94
C GLN A 474 13.16 -40.62 -2.18
N TYR A 475 12.67 -39.62 -1.46
CA TYR A 475 11.38 -39.67 -0.76
C TYR A 475 10.22 -39.99 -1.73
N ASN A 476 10.13 -39.30 -2.87
CA ASN A 476 9.06 -39.54 -3.87
C ASN A 476 9.09 -41.00 -4.36
N SER A 477 10.28 -41.55 -4.65
CA SER A 477 10.48 -42.94 -5.07
C SER A 477 10.11 -43.97 -3.99
N ILE A 478 10.30 -43.63 -2.71
CA ILE A 478 9.96 -44.51 -1.59
C ILE A 478 8.44 -44.48 -1.33
N ILE A 479 7.80 -43.32 -1.37
CA ILE A 479 6.34 -43.19 -1.21
C ILE A 479 5.59 -43.91 -2.32
N GLN A 480 6.01 -43.76 -3.58
CA GLN A 480 5.38 -44.50 -4.69
C GLN A 480 5.46 -46.02 -4.51
N ARG A 481 6.56 -46.53 -3.94
CA ARG A 481 6.66 -47.95 -3.57
C ARG A 481 5.75 -48.29 -2.39
N ALA A 482 5.74 -47.48 -1.33
CA ALA A 482 4.91 -47.72 -0.14
C ALA A 482 3.40 -47.77 -0.50
N GLU A 483 2.94 -46.90 -1.41
CA GLU A 483 1.58 -46.93 -1.94
C GLU A 483 1.27 -48.18 -2.78
N VAL A 484 2.24 -48.69 -3.55
CA VAL A 484 2.09 -49.94 -4.33
C VAL A 484 2.03 -51.14 -3.39
N SER A 485 2.93 -51.23 -2.42
CA SER A 485 2.95 -52.28 -1.39
C SER A 485 1.63 -52.30 -0.61
N LEU A 486 1.11 -51.13 -0.20
CA LEU A 486 -0.18 -51.01 0.47
C LEU A 486 -1.35 -51.49 -0.40
N LYS A 487 -1.39 -51.14 -1.70
CA LYS A 487 -2.43 -51.59 -2.64
C LYS A 487 -2.40 -53.10 -2.87
N LYS A 488 -1.22 -53.71 -2.83
CA LYS A 488 -1.04 -55.17 -2.94
C LYS A 488 -1.28 -55.93 -1.63
N HIS A 489 -1.58 -55.24 -0.53
CA HIS A 489 -1.72 -55.84 0.80
C HIS A 489 -0.39 -56.39 1.37
N GLU A 490 0.75 -55.95 0.82
CA GLU A 490 2.13 -56.22 1.29
C GLU A 490 2.44 -55.32 2.52
N TYR A 491 1.64 -55.43 3.59
CA TYR A 491 1.60 -54.43 4.68
C TYR A 491 2.93 -54.24 5.42
N GLN A 492 3.72 -55.31 5.61
CA GLN A 492 5.04 -55.22 6.27
C GLN A 492 6.03 -54.38 5.44
N ASP A 493 6.00 -54.54 4.12
CA ASP A 493 6.82 -53.76 3.19
C ASP A 493 6.31 -52.33 3.06
N ALA A 494 4.99 -52.12 3.06
CA ALA A 494 4.39 -50.80 3.10
C ALA A 494 4.80 -50.02 4.37
N LEU A 495 4.82 -50.68 5.54
CA LEU A 495 5.30 -50.11 6.80
C LEU A 495 6.77 -49.71 6.68
N SER A 496 7.67 -50.66 6.33
CA SER A 496 9.11 -50.40 6.24
C SER A 496 9.46 -49.30 5.22
N GLN A 497 8.75 -49.24 4.09
CA GLN A 497 8.93 -48.18 3.09
C GLN A 497 8.38 -46.83 3.58
N SER A 498 7.26 -46.81 4.32
CA SER A 498 6.76 -45.59 4.94
C SER A 498 7.68 -45.06 6.05
N ASP A 499 8.30 -45.93 6.85
CA ASP A 499 9.34 -45.57 7.82
C ASP A 499 10.58 -45.00 7.11
N ALA A 500 11.02 -45.59 6.00
CA ALA A 500 12.12 -45.05 5.21
C ALA A 500 11.79 -43.65 4.63
N ALA A 501 10.53 -43.39 4.25
CA ALA A 501 10.08 -42.06 3.84
C ALA A 501 10.01 -41.07 5.01
N LEU A 502 9.57 -41.51 6.20
CA LEU A 502 9.53 -40.69 7.42
C LEU A 502 10.93 -40.33 7.93
N ASN A 503 11.90 -41.25 7.84
CA ASN A 503 13.29 -40.97 8.18
C ASN A 503 13.93 -39.92 7.23
N LEU A 504 13.47 -39.82 5.99
CA LEU A 504 13.89 -38.77 5.05
C LEU A 504 13.12 -37.45 5.23
N MET A 505 11.82 -37.51 5.52
CA MET A 505 10.97 -36.33 5.78
C MET A 505 9.94 -36.57 6.91
N PRO A 506 10.32 -36.33 8.19
CA PRO A 506 9.47 -36.61 9.37
C PRO A 506 8.17 -35.78 9.45
N SER A 507 8.09 -34.69 8.69
CA SER A 507 6.92 -33.82 8.57
C SER A 507 5.86 -34.33 7.57
N SER A 508 6.15 -35.37 6.77
CA SER A 508 5.23 -35.83 5.73
C SER A 508 3.95 -36.47 6.30
N GLU A 509 2.81 -35.86 6.02
CA GLU A 509 1.48 -36.41 6.33
C GLU A 509 1.16 -37.66 5.48
N GLN A 510 1.52 -37.65 4.20
CA GLN A 510 1.32 -38.79 3.29
C GLN A 510 2.08 -40.04 3.76
N ALA A 511 3.31 -39.88 4.27
CA ALA A 511 4.09 -40.98 4.81
C ALA A 511 3.45 -41.57 6.08
N LYS A 512 2.99 -40.72 7.01
CA LYS A 512 2.25 -41.15 8.23
C LYS A 512 0.96 -41.88 7.87
N LEU A 513 0.18 -41.35 6.93
CA LEU A 513 -1.07 -41.95 6.49
C LEU A 513 -0.89 -43.35 5.88
N ILE A 514 0.26 -43.63 5.24
CA ILE A 514 0.59 -44.98 4.73
C ILE A 514 1.05 -45.88 5.89
N HIS A 515 1.95 -45.39 6.76
CA HIS A 515 2.41 -46.09 7.95
C HIS A 515 1.24 -46.57 8.83
N ASP A 516 0.34 -45.65 9.20
CA ASP A 516 -0.73 -45.92 10.17
C ASP A 516 -1.78 -46.89 9.58
N LYS A 517 -2.02 -46.84 8.27
CA LYS A 517 -2.87 -47.81 7.55
C LYS A 517 -2.24 -49.20 7.48
N ALA A 518 -0.95 -49.27 7.13
CA ALA A 518 -0.21 -50.53 7.07
C ALA A 518 -0.12 -51.18 8.46
N ARG A 519 0.10 -50.36 9.50
CA ARG A 519 0.16 -50.83 10.89
C ARG A 519 -1.19 -51.38 11.34
N LYS A 520 -2.28 -50.63 11.18
CA LYS A 520 -3.62 -51.09 11.58
C LYS A 520 -3.98 -52.43 10.91
N ALA A 521 -3.70 -52.58 9.61
CA ALA A 521 -3.99 -53.82 8.89
C ALA A 521 -3.22 -55.04 9.44
N LEU A 522 -1.98 -54.86 9.90
CA LEU A 522 -1.21 -55.93 10.57
C LEU A 522 -1.80 -56.28 11.94
N ASP A 523 -2.15 -55.27 12.74
CA ASP A 523 -2.75 -55.47 14.07
C ASP A 523 -4.13 -56.15 13.95
N ASP A 524 -4.96 -55.75 12.97
CA ASP A 524 -6.26 -56.37 12.63
C ASP A 524 -6.09 -57.87 12.26
N ILE A 525 -5.09 -58.22 11.43
CA ILE A 525 -4.78 -59.61 11.03
C ILE A 525 -4.40 -60.49 12.23
N VAL A 526 -3.58 -59.96 13.15
CA VAL A 526 -3.19 -60.69 14.37
C VAL A 526 -4.43 -60.96 15.25
N GLN A 527 -5.30 -59.96 15.41
CA GLN A 527 -6.50 -60.07 16.24
C GLN A 527 -7.51 -61.09 15.68
N VAL A 528 -7.72 -61.14 14.37
CA VAL A 528 -8.55 -62.18 13.72
C VAL A 528 -8.00 -63.58 13.97
N LYS A 529 -6.68 -63.76 13.90
CA LYS A 529 -6.02 -65.05 14.15
C LYS A 529 -6.15 -65.50 15.61
N GLU A 530 -6.09 -64.59 16.58
CA GLU A 530 -6.37 -64.92 17.98
C GLU A 530 -7.80 -65.41 18.18
N TYR A 531 -8.80 -64.68 17.66
CA TYR A 531 -10.21 -65.08 17.80
C TYR A 531 -10.50 -66.43 17.14
N LEU A 532 -9.95 -66.70 15.94
CA LEU A 532 -10.02 -68.02 15.30
C LEU A 532 -9.44 -69.14 16.18
N THR A 533 -8.32 -68.88 16.86
CA THR A 533 -7.66 -69.85 17.74
C THR A 533 -8.48 -70.13 19.01
N ARG A 534 -9.11 -69.10 19.58
CA ARG A 534 -10.00 -69.23 20.76
C ARG A 534 -11.30 -69.95 20.41
N ALA A 535 -11.87 -69.68 19.23
CA ALA A 535 -13.02 -70.40 18.72
C ALA A 535 -12.75 -71.91 18.56
N ASP A 536 -11.57 -72.29 18.05
CA ASP A 536 -11.17 -73.70 17.95
C ASP A 536 -10.99 -74.38 19.32
N LEU A 537 -10.54 -73.64 20.34
CA LEU A 537 -10.46 -74.12 21.72
C LEU A 537 -11.86 -74.39 22.32
N PHE A 538 -12.79 -73.45 22.16
CA PHE A 538 -14.18 -73.63 22.64
C PHE A 538 -14.92 -74.74 21.86
N LEU A 539 -14.65 -74.88 20.56
CA LEU A 539 -15.11 -76.02 19.75
C LEU A 539 -14.65 -77.37 20.33
N ALA A 540 -13.37 -77.49 20.69
CA ALA A 540 -12.83 -78.70 21.30
C ALA A 540 -13.47 -79.01 22.67
N GLN A 541 -13.90 -77.99 23.40
CA GLN A 541 -14.62 -78.11 24.67
C GLN A 541 -16.13 -78.38 24.52
N LYS A 542 -16.67 -78.37 23.28
CA LYS A 542 -18.12 -78.38 22.96
C LYS A 542 -18.89 -77.15 23.48
N SER A 543 -18.18 -76.08 23.83
CA SER A 543 -18.71 -74.76 24.20
C SER A 543 -19.11 -73.99 22.95
N TYR A 544 -20.18 -74.46 22.29
CA TYR A 544 -20.59 -74.00 20.97
C TYR A 544 -21.04 -72.53 20.93
N ASN A 545 -21.59 -72.00 22.01
CA ASN A 545 -22.07 -70.61 22.07
C ASN A 545 -20.89 -69.63 22.16
N GLU A 546 -19.91 -69.99 22.98
CA GLU A 546 -18.66 -69.28 23.22
C GLU A 546 -17.78 -69.30 21.95
N ALA A 547 -17.73 -70.44 21.25
CA ALA A 547 -17.08 -70.54 19.94
C ALA A 547 -17.72 -69.60 18.89
N LEU A 548 -19.06 -69.52 18.85
CA LEU A 548 -19.77 -68.58 17.97
C LEU A 548 -19.56 -67.11 18.37
N GLU A 549 -19.33 -66.80 19.64
CA GLU A 549 -19.04 -65.42 20.07
C GLU A 549 -17.65 -64.95 19.63
N GLU A 550 -16.61 -65.78 19.79
CA GLU A 550 -15.27 -65.43 19.28
C GLU A 550 -15.23 -65.37 17.75
N LEU A 551 -15.95 -66.26 17.04
CA LEU A 551 -16.06 -66.18 15.57
C LEU A 551 -16.75 -64.89 15.10
N ARG A 552 -17.77 -64.39 15.81
CA ARG A 552 -18.40 -63.09 15.50
C ARG A 552 -17.44 -61.92 15.74
N LYS A 553 -16.56 -61.98 16.74
CA LYS A 553 -15.53 -60.96 16.97
C LYS A 553 -14.52 -60.94 15.83
N ALA A 554 -14.08 -62.11 15.36
CA ALA A 554 -13.28 -62.23 14.13
C ALA A 554 -14.00 -61.64 12.90
N GLN A 555 -15.27 -62.00 12.70
CA GLN A 555 -16.09 -61.53 11.57
C GLN A 555 -16.33 -60.02 11.56
N SER A 556 -16.29 -59.36 12.73
CA SER A 556 -16.42 -57.91 12.84
C SER A 556 -15.18 -57.12 12.36
N ILE A 557 -14.05 -57.82 12.19
CA ILE A 557 -12.79 -57.27 11.69
C ILE A 557 -12.56 -57.71 10.24
N ASP A 558 -12.74 -59.01 9.95
CA ASP A 558 -12.60 -59.60 8.61
C ASP A 558 -13.92 -60.30 8.20
N GLY A 559 -14.85 -59.48 7.70
CA GLY A 559 -16.20 -59.92 7.33
C GLY A 559 -16.32 -60.76 6.05
N HIS A 560 -15.21 -61.01 5.35
CA HIS A 560 -15.17 -61.81 4.12
C HIS A 560 -14.28 -63.06 4.26
N ASN A 561 -13.95 -63.47 5.48
CA ASN A 561 -13.14 -64.65 5.72
C ASN A 561 -13.97 -65.94 5.67
N ASN A 562 -13.87 -66.68 4.56
CA ASN A 562 -14.55 -67.96 4.37
C ASN A 562 -14.29 -68.95 5.54
N GLN A 563 -13.12 -68.92 6.18
CA GLN A 563 -12.80 -69.83 7.30
C GLN A 563 -13.62 -69.51 8.57
N ILE A 564 -14.11 -68.28 8.73
CA ILE A 564 -15.02 -67.91 9.81
C ILE A 564 -16.43 -68.43 9.49
N GLU A 565 -16.89 -68.20 8.25
CA GLU A 565 -18.23 -68.61 7.80
C GLU A 565 -18.41 -70.14 7.83
N ASP A 566 -17.46 -70.90 7.26
CA ASP A 566 -17.44 -72.37 7.30
C ASP A 566 -17.54 -72.92 8.74
N LYS A 567 -16.82 -72.31 9.68
CA LYS A 567 -16.83 -72.71 11.10
C LYS A 567 -18.17 -72.38 11.77
N ILE A 568 -18.77 -71.22 11.49
CA ILE A 568 -20.08 -70.84 12.03
C ILE A 568 -21.16 -71.83 11.57
N VAL A 569 -21.22 -72.13 10.26
CA VAL A 569 -22.18 -73.09 9.69
C VAL A 569 -22.00 -74.48 10.30
N LYS A 570 -20.75 -74.93 10.44
CA LYS A 570 -20.43 -76.23 11.04
C LYS A 570 -20.91 -76.35 12.49
N ILE A 571 -20.68 -75.33 13.33
CA ILE A 571 -21.16 -75.32 14.72
C ILE A 571 -22.69 -75.40 14.78
N GLN A 572 -23.38 -74.60 13.96
CA GLN A 572 -24.85 -74.54 13.96
C GLN A 572 -25.47 -75.91 13.62
N SER A 573 -24.94 -76.61 12.60
CA SER A 573 -25.40 -77.96 12.25
C SER A 573 -25.23 -78.99 13.38
N GLN A 574 -24.18 -78.86 14.19
CA GLN A 574 -23.93 -79.74 15.33
C GLN A 574 -24.89 -79.46 16.49
N GLN A 575 -25.16 -78.18 16.79
CA GLN A 575 -26.16 -77.79 17.79
C GLN A 575 -27.58 -78.24 17.41
N GLU A 576 -27.93 -78.19 16.13
CA GLU A 576 -29.25 -78.60 15.65
C GLU A 576 -29.48 -80.11 15.80
N SER A 577 -28.52 -80.93 15.34
CA SER A 577 -28.60 -82.39 15.49
C SER A 577 -28.67 -82.83 16.97
N GLN A 578 -27.95 -82.15 17.87
CA GLN A 578 -28.03 -82.44 19.31
C GLN A 578 -29.44 -82.14 19.89
N LYS A 579 -30.09 -81.05 19.45
CA LYS A 579 -31.46 -80.70 19.87
C LYS A 579 -32.49 -81.72 19.40
N GLU A 580 -32.34 -82.25 18.19
CA GLU A 580 -33.24 -83.31 17.69
C GLU A 580 -33.14 -84.60 18.52
N GLN A 581 -31.92 -85.03 18.85
CA GLN A 581 -31.68 -86.23 19.67
C GLN A 581 -32.28 -86.09 21.08
N VAL A 582 -32.08 -84.93 21.72
CA VAL A 582 -32.71 -84.62 23.01
C VAL A 582 -34.25 -84.61 22.89
N SER A 583 -34.82 -83.99 21.85
CA SER A 583 -36.27 -83.99 21.62
C SER A 583 -36.86 -85.41 21.47
N LEU A 584 -36.14 -86.30 20.79
CA LEU A 584 -36.55 -87.69 20.62
C LEU A 584 -36.54 -88.47 21.94
N LEU A 585 -35.51 -88.29 22.77
CA LEU A 585 -35.42 -88.90 24.09
C LEU A 585 -36.51 -88.38 25.05
N ILE A 586 -36.80 -87.07 25.05
CA ILE A 586 -37.90 -86.49 25.83
C ILE A 586 -39.25 -87.12 25.46
N LYS A 587 -39.50 -87.33 24.15
CA LYS A 587 -40.72 -88.03 23.68
C LYS A 587 -40.78 -89.46 24.23
N ARG A 588 -39.70 -90.25 24.10
CA ARG A 588 -39.64 -91.62 24.64
C ARG A 588 -39.87 -91.66 26.15
N TYR A 589 -39.25 -90.73 26.90
CA TYR A 589 -39.42 -90.59 28.35
C TYR A 589 -40.89 -90.33 28.73
N SER A 590 -41.58 -89.46 28.00
CA SER A 590 -42.99 -89.16 28.27
C SER A 590 -43.93 -90.38 28.06
N VAL A 591 -43.61 -91.28 27.13
CA VAL A 591 -44.37 -92.52 26.88
C VAL A 591 -44.12 -93.56 27.99
N ALA A 592 -42.86 -93.73 28.42
CA ALA A 592 -42.53 -94.63 29.53
C ALA A 592 -43.25 -94.21 30.83
N ILE A 593 -43.32 -92.89 31.10
CA ILE A 593 -44.10 -92.31 32.20
C ILE A 593 -45.59 -92.67 32.10
N SER A 594 -46.23 -92.50 30.94
CA SER A 594 -47.67 -92.78 30.79
C SER A 594 -48.04 -94.26 30.93
N ASN A 595 -47.11 -95.16 30.59
CA ASN A 595 -47.31 -96.60 30.70
C ASN A 595 -47.05 -97.15 32.12
N ASN A 596 -46.52 -96.32 33.04
CA ASN A 596 -45.95 -96.73 34.33
C ASN A 596 -44.72 -97.67 34.19
N GLU A 597 -43.98 -97.55 33.09
CA GLU A 597 -42.73 -98.28 32.85
C GLU A 597 -41.56 -97.57 33.56
N PHE A 598 -41.54 -97.64 34.90
CA PHE A 598 -40.58 -96.91 35.73
C PHE A 598 -39.12 -97.17 35.34
N ASN A 599 -38.75 -98.43 35.05
CA ASN A 599 -37.39 -98.79 34.61
C ASN A 599 -37.02 -98.16 33.25
N SER A 600 -37.92 -98.23 32.25
CA SER A 600 -37.74 -97.60 30.94
C SER A 600 -37.57 -96.08 31.06
N ALA A 601 -38.29 -95.45 31.98
CA ALA A 601 -38.22 -94.00 32.22
C ALA A 601 -36.91 -93.57 32.91
N LEU A 602 -36.29 -94.42 33.73
CA LEU A 602 -35.02 -94.14 34.42
C LEU A 602 -33.82 -94.17 33.47
N ASP A 603 -33.69 -95.21 32.62
CA ASP A 603 -32.65 -95.30 31.57
C ASP A 603 -32.67 -94.08 30.63
N LEU A 604 -33.86 -93.67 30.21
CA LEU A 604 -34.03 -92.46 29.39
C LEU A 604 -33.66 -91.17 30.14
N CYS A 605 -33.83 -91.12 31.46
CA CYS A 605 -33.39 -90.00 32.31
C CYS A 605 -31.85 -89.94 32.44
N GLU A 606 -31.16 -91.09 32.45
CA GLU A 606 -29.69 -91.15 32.45
C GLU A 606 -29.11 -90.72 31.10
N GLN A 607 -29.67 -91.22 29.99
CA GLN A 607 -29.27 -90.80 28.64
C GLN A 607 -29.47 -89.28 28.41
N LEU A 608 -30.56 -88.72 28.95
CA LEU A 608 -30.81 -87.27 28.92
C LEU A 608 -29.81 -86.47 29.79
N GLN A 609 -29.36 -86.99 30.94
CA GLN A 609 -28.34 -86.32 31.77
C GLN A 609 -26.99 -86.13 31.06
N VAL A 610 -26.68 -86.94 30.04
CA VAL A 610 -25.43 -86.89 29.26
C VAL A 610 -25.55 -86.00 28.02
N LEU A 611 -26.69 -86.02 27.32
CA LEU A 611 -26.89 -85.29 26.07
C LEU A 611 -27.47 -83.88 26.24
N ASP A 612 -28.23 -83.65 27.32
CA ASP A 612 -28.84 -82.37 27.70
C ASP A 612 -28.12 -81.81 28.95
N ILE A 613 -26.85 -81.45 28.76
CA ILE A 613 -25.91 -81.05 29.83
C ILE A 613 -26.47 -79.89 30.66
N ASP A 614 -27.05 -78.88 29.99
CA ASP A 614 -27.62 -77.68 30.63
C ASP A 614 -28.77 -78.03 31.58
N ASN A 615 -29.62 -79.00 31.22
CA ASN A 615 -30.74 -79.46 32.04
C ASN A 615 -30.43 -80.72 32.86
N SER A 616 -29.17 -81.19 32.89
CA SER A 616 -28.78 -82.45 33.55
C SER A 616 -29.23 -82.51 35.03
N LYS A 617 -29.15 -81.38 35.76
CA LYS A 617 -29.71 -81.24 37.13
C LYS A 617 -31.23 -81.44 37.20
N SER A 618 -31.98 -81.03 36.19
CA SER A 618 -33.44 -81.22 36.11
C SER A 618 -33.80 -82.68 35.84
N TRP A 619 -33.07 -83.33 34.93
CA TRP A 619 -33.23 -84.76 34.65
C TRP A 619 -32.91 -85.61 35.87
N LYS A 620 -31.84 -85.29 36.61
CA LYS A 620 -31.53 -85.92 37.90
C LYS A 620 -32.60 -85.69 38.98
N GLY A 621 -33.29 -84.54 38.96
CA GLY A 621 -34.47 -84.32 39.81
C GLY A 621 -35.63 -85.27 39.46
N ARG A 622 -35.92 -85.42 38.16
CA ARG A 622 -36.98 -86.31 37.65
C ARG A 622 -36.71 -87.80 37.91
N GLU A 623 -35.44 -88.22 37.83
CA GLU A 623 -34.95 -89.54 38.23
C GLU A 623 -35.35 -89.88 39.69
N ASN A 624 -35.12 -88.95 40.62
CA ASN A 624 -35.47 -89.13 42.04
C ASN A 624 -37.01 -89.14 42.28
N ASP A 625 -37.76 -88.30 41.58
CA ASP A 625 -39.23 -88.30 41.63
C ASP A 625 -39.85 -89.61 41.08
N LEU A 626 -39.23 -90.22 40.07
CA LEU A 626 -39.60 -91.52 39.51
C LEU A 626 -39.45 -92.64 40.56
N ILE A 627 -38.28 -92.71 41.20
CA ILE A 627 -37.97 -93.73 42.24
C ILE A 627 -38.95 -93.62 43.42
N ARG A 628 -39.38 -92.40 43.78
CA ARG A 628 -40.41 -92.20 44.82
C ARG A 628 -41.77 -92.74 44.38
N LYS A 629 -42.24 -92.36 43.17
CA LYS A 629 -43.54 -92.79 42.63
C LYS A 629 -43.69 -94.29 42.46
N GLN A 630 -42.62 -94.99 42.09
CA GLN A 630 -42.62 -96.45 42.00
C GLN A 630 -43.00 -97.10 43.35
N LYS A 631 -42.35 -96.67 44.45
CA LYS A 631 -42.64 -97.20 45.80
C LYS A 631 -44.05 -96.85 46.27
N GLU A 632 -44.54 -95.65 45.97
CA GLU A 632 -45.91 -95.23 46.27
C GLU A 632 -46.95 -96.11 45.52
N TYR A 633 -46.66 -96.48 44.26
CA TYR A 633 -47.51 -97.37 43.47
C TYR A 633 -47.52 -98.80 44.01
N GLU A 634 -46.35 -99.37 44.30
CA GLU A 634 -46.20 -100.73 44.86
C GLU A 634 -46.95 -100.86 46.20
N GLN A 635 -46.82 -99.89 47.11
CA GLN A 635 -47.56 -99.87 48.38
C GLN A 635 -49.08 -99.79 48.20
N LYS A 636 -49.57 -99.02 47.22
CA LYS A 636 -51.01 -98.88 46.98
C LYS A 636 -51.64 -100.19 46.47
N GLN A 637 -50.93 -100.95 45.63
CA GLN A 637 -51.42 -102.25 45.14
C GLN A 637 -51.58 -103.27 46.26
N GLU A 638 -50.69 -103.28 47.24
CA GLU A 638 -50.79 -104.16 48.40
C GLU A 638 -52.04 -103.86 49.26
N GLN A 639 -52.31 -102.58 49.53
CA GLN A 639 -53.49 -102.14 50.28
C GLN A 639 -54.81 -102.52 49.58
N ILE A 640 -54.87 -102.43 48.25
CA ILE A 640 -56.04 -102.85 47.47
C ILE A 640 -56.30 -104.36 47.64
N ARG A 641 -55.23 -105.18 47.65
CA ARG A 641 -55.33 -106.64 47.81
C ARG A 641 -55.97 -107.03 49.14
N GLU A 642 -55.46 -106.49 50.26
CA GLU A 642 -56.04 -106.71 51.59
C GLU A 642 -57.52 -106.32 51.68
N LEU A 643 -57.90 -105.19 51.05
CA LEU A 643 -59.28 -104.71 51.08
C LEU A 643 -60.23 -105.60 50.27
N LYS A 644 -59.78 -106.20 49.17
CA LYS A 644 -60.59 -107.17 48.40
C LYS A 644 -60.82 -108.48 49.18
N GLU A 645 -59.82 -109.00 49.90
CA GLU A 645 -60.02 -110.16 50.79
C GLU A 645 -61.04 -109.87 51.90
N LYS A 646 -60.90 -108.72 52.58
CA LYS A 646 -61.80 -108.30 53.66
C LYS A 646 -63.24 -108.08 53.16
N PHE A 647 -63.42 -107.52 51.95
CA PHE A 647 -64.73 -107.33 51.33
C PHE A 647 -65.42 -108.66 51.00
N ASN A 648 -64.69 -109.58 50.36
CA ASN A 648 -65.22 -110.90 49.98
C ASN A 648 -65.60 -111.73 51.23
N GLY A 649 -64.80 -111.64 52.30
CA GLY A 649 -65.13 -112.23 53.60
C GLY A 649 -66.46 -111.69 54.17
N ALA A 650 -66.64 -110.37 54.23
CA ALA A 650 -67.87 -109.74 54.73
C ALA A 650 -69.11 -110.13 53.91
N LEU A 651 -68.98 -110.24 52.58
CA LEU A 651 -70.06 -110.65 51.68
C LEU A 651 -70.51 -112.09 51.94
N SER A 652 -69.57 -113.00 52.21
CA SER A 652 -69.87 -114.42 52.50
C SER A 652 -70.62 -114.65 53.84
N ALA A 653 -70.62 -113.66 54.73
CA ALA A 653 -71.25 -113.71 56.06
C ALA A 653 -72.60 -112.97 56.14
N GLU A 654 -73.14 -112.49 55.00
CA GLU A 654 -74.36 -111.67 54.88
C GLU A 654 -74.41 -110.41 55.80
N ASN A 655 -73.28 -109.93 56.31
CA ASN A 655 -73.25 -108.71 57.12
C ASN A 655 -73.29 -107.47 56.21
N TRP A 656 -74.50 -107.08 55.81
CA TRP A 656 -74.76 -105.94 54.92
C TRP A 656 -74.17 -104.61 55.42
N LYS A 657 -73.94 -104.45 56.73
CA LYS A 657 -73.31 -103.24 57.28
C LYS A 657 -71.82 -103.20 56.98
N ASP A 658 -71.11 -104.30 57.22
CA ASP A 658 -69.67 -104.41 56.95
C ASP A 658 -69.40 -104.48 55.44
N VAL A 659 -70.29 -105.08 54.64
CA VAL A 659 -70.23 -105.02 53.16
C VAL A 659 -70.29 -103.57 52.66
N ILE A 660 -71.17 -102.73 53.23
CA ILE A 660 -71.20 -101.29 52.89
C ILE A 660 -69.93 -100.58 53.37
N GLU A 661 -69.43 -100.84 54.58
CA GLU A 661 -68.27 -100.13 55.13
C GLU A 661 -66.95 -100.52 54.43
N VAL A 662 -66.65 -101.82 54.35
CA VAL A 662 -65.43 -102.33 53.70
C VAL A 662 -65.50 -102.10 52.19
N GLY A 663 -66.69 -102.25 51.59
CA GLY A 663 -66.90 -101.95 50.17
C GLY A 663 -66.66 -100.48 49.83
N LYS A 664 -67.12 -99.53 50.65
CA LYS A 664 -66.82 -98.11 50.46
C LYS A 664 -65.34 -97.78 50.62
N LYS A 665 -64.65 -98.41 51.59
CA LYS A 665 -63.18 -98.28 51.74
C LYS A 665 -62.44 -98.85 50.53
N LEU A 666 -62.88 -99.98 50.00
CA LEU A 666 -62.34 -100.57 48.77
C LEU A 666 -62.54 -99.63 47.57
N LEU A 667 -63.75 -99.07 47.38
CA LEU A 667 -64.03 -98.11 46.29
C LEU A 667 -63.25 -96.79 46.38
N THR A 668 -62.81 -96.37 47.57
CA THR A 668 -61.88 -95.24 47.69
C THR A 668 -60.45 -95.56 47.26
N CYS A 669 -60.08 -96.84 47.16
CA CYS A 669 -58.75 -97.29 46.74
C CYS A 669 -58.72 -97.75 45.26
N ASP A 670 -59.73 -98.53 44.85
CA ASP A 670 -59.89 -99.14 43.52
C ASP A 670 -61.38 -99.13 43.09
N LYS A 671 -61.68 -98.62 41.89
CA LYS A 671 -63.06 -98.42 41.40
C LYS A 671 -63.60 -99.64 40.66
N ASP A 672 -63.99 -100.64 41.44
CA ASP A 672 -64.62 -101.85 40.94
C ASP A 672 -66.16 -101.69 40.85
N ASN A 673 -66.71 -101.58 39.64
CA ASN A 673 -68.14 -101.39 39.42
C ASN A 673 -68.99 -102.51 40.06
N SER A 674 -68.47 -103.74 40.16
CA SER A 674 -69.19 -104.86 40.78
C SER A 674 -69.38 -104.65 42.29
N VAL A 675 -68.37 -104.08 42.95
CA VAL A 675 -68.42 -103.67 44.36
C VAL A 675 -69.42 -102.53 44.55
N GLU A 676 -69.48 -101.57 43.62
CA GLU A 676 -70.44 -100.46 43.69
C GLU A 676 -71.90 -100.92 43.52
N ASP A 677 -72.17 -101.85 42.60
CA ASP A 677 -73.52 -102.40 42.42
C ASP A 677 -73.98 -103.25 43.63
N ILE A 678 -73.07 -104.00 44.26
CA ILE A 678 -73.32 -104.71 45.52
C ILE A 678 -73.67 -103.72 46.65
N ILE A 679 -72.92 -102.62 46.79
CA ILE A 679 -73.20 -101.57 47.76
C ILE A 679 -74.53 -100.88 47.47
N ARG A 680 -74.83 -100.50 46.22
CA ARG A 680 -76.11 -99.88 45.85
C ARG A 680 -77.30 -100.82 46.12
N SER A 681 -77.13 -102.13 45.96
CA SER A 681 -78.13 -103.13 46.37
C SER A 681 -78.35 -103.18 47.88
N ALA A 682 -77.27 -103.12 48.68
CA ALA A 682 -77.35 -103.07 50.14
C ALA A 682 -77.94 -101.75 50.66
N GLU A 683 -77.53 -100.61 50.09
CA GLU A 683 -78.06 -99.28 50.42
C GLU A 683 -79.53 -99.12 50.06
N LYS A 684 -79.99 -99.67 48.92
CA LYS A 684 -81.42 -99.61 48.55
C LYS A 684 -82.30 -100.36 49.55
N LYS A 685 -81.86 -101.55 49.99
CA LYS A 685 -82.53 -102.30 51.07
C LYS A 685 -82.62 -101.46 52.36
N LEU A 686 -81.56 -100.70 52.69
CA LEU A 686 -81.53 -99.83 53.85
C LEU A 686 -82.45 -98.59 53.71
N ARG A 687 -82.35 -97.85 52.59
CA ARG A 687 -83.08 -96.58 52.40
C ARG A 687 -84.58 -96.76 52.27
N LEU A 688 -85.04 -97.83 51.59
CA LEU A 688 -86.48 -98.08 51.43
C LEU A 688 -87.17 -98.26 52.80
N SER A 689 -86.48 -98.90 53.75
CA SER A 689 -86.93 -99.07 55.13
C SER A 689 -87.00 -97.78 55.96
N ALA A 690 -86.36 -96.69 55.52
CA ALA A 690 -86.31 -95.42 56.23
C ALA A 690 -87.24 -94.36 55.63
N VAL A 691 -87.32 -94.28 54.30
CA VAL A 691 -88.12 -93.27 53.58
C VAL A 691 -89.63 -93.48 53.73
N GLN A 692 -90.08 -94.73 53.91
CA GLN A 692 -91.49 -95.03 54.20
C GLN A 692 -91.97 -94.30 55.46
N ILE A 693 -91.15 -94.31 56.53
CA ILE A 693 -91.48 -93.73 57.84
C ILE A 693 -91.83 -92.23 57.71
N ALA A 694 -91.03 -91.46 56.97
CA ALA A 694 -91.21 -90.01 56.84
C ALA A 694 -92.35 -89.59 55.89
N PHE A 695 -92.81 -90.48 55.02
CA PHE A 695 -94.00 -90.21 54.20
C PHE A 695 -95.28 -90.28 55.02
N ASP A 696 -95.38 -91.28 55.90
CA ASP A 696 -96.55 -91.49 56.74
C ASP A 696 -96.77 -90.28 57.68
N GLU A 697 -95.70 -89.74 58.28
CA GLU A 697 -95.73 -88.52 59.12
C GLU A 697 -96.28 -87.27 58.40
N ALA A 698 -95.93 -87.07 57.11
CA ALA A 698 -96.27 -85.84 56.39
C ALA A 698 -97.74 -85.77 55.96
N PHE A 699 -98.46 -86.91 55.95
CA PHE A 699 -99.89 -86.95 55.62
C PHE A 699 -100.76 -86.49 56.78
N GLU A 700 -100.40 -86.85 58.02
CA GLU A 700 -101.18 -86.51 59.22
C GLU A 700 -101.15 -85.00 59.54
N ASN A 701 -100.10 -84.30 59.12
CA ASN A 701 -99.87 -82.89 59.44
C ASN A 701 -100.62 -81.88 58.53
N GLU A 702 -101.52 -82.35 57.66
CA GLU A 702 -102.24 -81.55 56.62
C GLU A 702 -101.35 -80.62 55.76
N ASN A 703 -100.03 -80.85 55.74
CA ASN A 703 -99.11 -80.02 54.97
C ASN A 703 -99.12 -80.45 53.50
N TRP A 704 -100.21 -80.08 52.83
CA TRP A 704 -100.54 -80.44 51.46
C TRP A 704 -99.44 -80.08 50.47
N ALA A 705 -98.72 -78.99 50.69
CA ALA A 705 -97.51 -78.69 49.93
C ALA A 705 -96.40 -79.73 50.19
N SER A 706 -96.08 -80.01 51.45
CA SER A 706 -94.94 -80.85 51.84
C SER A 706 -95.12 -82.36 51.60
N LEU A 707 -96.32 -82.93 51.65
CA LEU A 707 -96.51 -84.34 51.25
C LEU A 707 -96.45 -84.52 49.74
N VAL A 708 -97.05 -83.59 48.97
CA VAL A 708 -96.89 -83.59 47.51
C VAL A 708 -95.42 -83.46 47.13
N GLN A 709 -94.63 -82.77 47.96
CA GLN A 709 -93.18 -82.74 47.87
C GLN A 709 -92.58 -84.13 48.15
N ILE A 710 -92.75 -84.72 49.35
CA ILE A 710 -92.10 -86.00 49.72
C ILE A 710 -92.36 -87.15 48.73
N VAL A 711 -93.55 -87.26 48.11
CA VAL A 711 -93.85 -88.31 47.10
C VAL A 711 -93.55 -87.89 45.65
N ALA A 712 -93.30 -86.60 45.39
CA ALA A 712 -92.58 -86.20 44.19
C ALA A 712 -91.08 -86.54 44.31
N ASP A 713 -90.51 -86.35 45.51
CA ASP A 713 -89.09 -86.53 45.81
C ASP A 713 -88.70 -88.01 45.99
N ASN A 714 -89.63 -88.87 46.43
CA ASN A 714 -89.43 -90.31 46.64
C ASN A 714 -90.50 -91.14 45.92
N PRO A 715 -90.50 -91.20 44.57
CA PRO A 715 -91.55 -91.87 43.80
C PRO A 715 -91.59 -93.40 43.98
N GLU A 716 -90.57 -94.03 44.56
CA GLU A 716 -90.59 -95.46 44.92
C GLU A 716 -91.73 -95.77 45.92
N LEU A 717 -92.11 -94.81 46.76
CA LEU A 717 -93.27 -94.92 47.64
C LEU A 717 -94.60 -95.11 46.90
N LYS A 718 -94.68 -94.85 45.59
CA LYS A 718 -95.86 -95.13 44.77
C LYS A 718 -96.01 -96.60 44.41
N THR A 719 -94.95 -97.41 44.58
CA THR A 719 -95.02 -98.87 44.48
C THR A 719 -95.43 -99.52 45.81
N VAL A 720 -95.31 -98.78 46.93
CA VAL A 720 -95.94 -99.15 48.20
C VAL A 720 -97.43 -98.82 48.12
N ALA A 721 -98.27 -99.75 48.58
CA ALA A 721 -99.71 -99.69 48.36
C ALA A 721 -100.40 -98.61 49.22
N GLY A 722 -101.27 -97.81 48.59
CA GLY A 722 -102.09 -96.77 49.24
C GLY A 722 -101.67 -95.34 48.90
N ASN A 723 -100.37 -95.07 48.94
CA ASN A 723 -99.75 -93.73 48.96
C ASN A 723 -100.19 -92.78 47.83
N ASN A 724 -100.57 -93.31 46.65
CA ASN A 724 -101.03 -92.50 45.51
C ASN A 724 -102.32 -91.71 45.76
N LYS A 725 -103.23 -92.16 46.64
CA LYS A 725 -104.49 -91.42 46.92
C LYS A 725 -104.23 -90.08 47.60
N SER A 726 -103.30 -90.05 48.55
CA SER A 726 -102.95 -88.89 49.39
C SER A 726 -102.48 -87.67 48.59
N ILE A 727 -101.84 -87.90 47.43
CA ILE A 727 -101.14 -86.85 46.65
C ILE A 727 -102.11 -85.97 45.85
N GLN A 728 -103.20 -86.53 45.33
CA GLN A 728 -104.12 -85.85 44.40
C GLN A 728 -104.88 -84.68 45.04
N PHE A 729 -105.15 -84.78 46.34
CA PHE A 729 -105.98 -83.83 47.10
C PHE A 729 -105.42 -82.40 47.11
N ALA A 730 -104.09 -82.28 47.12
CA ALA A 730 -103.39 -81.13 47.68
C ALA A 730 -103.09 -79.95 46.74
N ARG A 731 -103.28 -80.06 45.41
CA ARG A 731 -102.63 -79.17 44.42
C ARG A 731 -103.36 -77.88 43.97
N ARG A 732 -104.48 -77.44 44.59
CA ARG A 732 -105.49 -76.58 43.90
C ARG A 732 -105.59 -75.04 44.22
N GLN A 733 -104.54 -74.25 44.60
CA GLN A 733 -104.62 -72.76 44.89
C GLN A 733 -103.29 -71.96 44.57
N LEU A 734 -103.21 -70.63 44.20
CA LEU A 734 -101.92 -69.80 44.25
C LEU A 734 -101.71 -68.23 43.95
N ILE A 735 -102.37 -67.43 43.05
CA ILE A 735 -101.67 -66.34 42.22
C ILE A 735 -102.17 -64.82 42.29
N PHE A 736 -101.32 -63.74 42.12
CA PHE A 736 -101.70 -62.27 41.88
C PHE A 736 -100.71 -61.25 41.10
N THR A 737 -100.53 -59.94 41.46
CA THR A 737 -100.36 -58.67 40.57
C THR A 737 -99.03 -57.79 40.59
N LYS A 738 -98.94 -56.57 39.92
CA LYS A 738 -97.79 -55.55 39.78
C LYS A 738 -98.09 -54.14 39.10
N ASN A 739 -97.12 -53.13 39.11
CA ASN A 739 -96.79 -51.99 38.12
C ASN A 739 -96.80 -50.44 38.55
N SER A 740 -95.85 -49.53 38.08
CA SER A 740 -95.93 -48.01 37.86
C SER A 740 -94.56 -47.19 37.68
N SER A 741 -94.48 -45.96 37.06
CA SER A 741 -93.28 -45.00 36.95
C SER A 741 -93.42 -43.64 36.13
N LYS A 742 -92.68 -42.48 36.40
CA LYS A 742 -92.12 -41.39 35.44
C LYS A 742 -91.54 -40.00 36.03
N GLU A 743 -91.14 -38.98 35.19
CA GLU A 743 -90.25 -37.73 35.39
C GLU A 743 -90.77 -36.40 34.67
N SER A 744 -90.20 -35.14 34.49
CA SER A 744 -89.07 -34.17 34.85
C SER A 744 -89.35 -32.71 34.23
N GLY A 745 -88.66 -31.51 34.22
CA GLY A 745 -87.45 -30.79 34.79
C GLY A 745 -87.09 -29.35 34.14
N THR A 746 -86.15 -28.49 34.69
CA THR A 746 -85.41 -27.23 34.13
C THR A 746 -86.03 -25.76 34.15
N LYS A 747 -85.41 -24.53 33.90
CA LYS A 747 -84.06 -23.79 34.09
C LYS A 747 -83.96 -22.28 33.51
N LYS A 748 -83.46 -21.19 34.22
CA LYS A 748 -82.93 -19.83 33.73
C LYS A 748 -82.15 -18.98 34.83
N THR A 749 -82.01 -17.64 34.71
CA THR A 749 -81.26 -16.64 35.57
C THR A 749 -81.79 -16.46 37.02
N GLY A 750 -81.05 -15.79 37.94
CA GLY A 750 -81.45 -15.67 39.36
C GLY A 750 -81.24 -14.31 40.09
N ARG A 751 -81.37 -14.36 41.44
CA ARG A 751 -81.07 -13.38 42.54
C ARG A 751 -82.26 -12.96 43.45
N THR A 752 -82.37 -13.65 44.60
CA THR A 752 -82.79 -13.20 45.98
C THR A 752 -84.14 -12.50 46.26
N LYS A 753 -84.98 -13.13 47.10
CA LYS A 753 -85.15 -12.91 48.58
C LYS A 753 -86.04 -14.07 49.12
N VAL A 754 -85.71 -14.83 50.17
CA VAL A 754 -85.60 -14.53 51.62
C VAL A 754 -86.94 -14.18 52.30
N SER A 755 -87.55 -15.18 52.95
CA SER A 755 -88.16 -15.06 54.30
C SER A 755 -88.46 -16.44 54.94
N TYR A 756 -88.30 -16.51 56.26
CA TYR A 756 -88.66 -17.59 57.20
C TYR A 756 -90.22 -17.69 57.36
N PRO A 757 -90.85 -18.69 58.07
CA PRO A 757 -90.30 -19.37 59.27
C PRO A 757 -90.67 -20.83 59.62
N LEU A 758 -89.86 -21.35 60.57
CA LEU A 758 -90.15 -22.23 61.72
C LEU A 758 -90.92 -23.57 61.59
N HIS A 759 -90.21 -24.60 62.10
CA HIS A 759 -90.68 -25.67 63.01
C HIS A 759 -91.51 -26.86 62.46
N SER A 760 -91.37 -28.09 63.01
CA SER A 760 -90.32 -28.64 63.92
C SER A 760 -90.47 -30.16 64.13
N GLN A 761 -89.33 -30.86 64.29
CA GLN A 761 -89.20 -32.16 65.01
C GLN A 761 -89.95 -33.36 64.36
N SER A 762 -89.68 -34.64 64.65
CA SER A 762 -88.67 -35.41 65.43
C SER A 762 -88.75 -36.89 64.95
N ASN A 763 -87.92 -37.89 65.29
CA ASN A 763 -86.58 -38.08 65.91
C ASN A 763 -86.12 -39.52 65.58
N GLY A 764 -84.90 -39.92 65.99
CA GLY A 764 -84.42 -41.33 65.97
C GLY A 764 -83.27 -41.56 64.96
N ILE A 765 -81.99 -41.38 65.29
CA ILE A 765 -81.16 -42.03 66.35
C ILE A 765 -81.08 -43.55 66.07
N SER A 766 -80.01 -44.16 65.53
CA SER A 766 -78.54 -44.01 65.66
C SER A 766 -77.92 -44.82 66.82
N LYS A 767 -76.59 -45.08 66.76
CA LYS A 767 -75.74 -45.98 67.61
C LYS A 767 -75.83 -47.48 67.23
N THR A 768 -74.79 -48.32 67.34
CA THR A 768 -73.34 -48.22 67.71
C THR A 768 -72.60 -49.47 67.10
N ALA A 769 -71.29 -49.77 67.21
CA ALA A 769 -70.20 -49.39 68.13
C ALA A 769 -68.79 -49.51 67.50
N CYS A 770 -67.75 -49.20 68.30
CA CYS A 770 -66.40 -49.81 68.45
C CYS A 770 -65.80 -50.70 67.31
N SER A 771 -64.54 -50.55 66.86
CA SER A 771 -63.23 -50.64 67.59
C SER A 771 -63.00 -52.00 68.27
N GLU A 772 -61.86 -52.68 68.19
CA GLU A 772 -60.45 -52.24 68.24
C GLU A 772 -59.43 -53.22 67.57
N ARG A 773 -58.17 -52.75 67.39
CA ARG A 773 -56.85 -53.46 67.42
C ARG A 773 -56.73 -54.83 66.72
N THR A 774 -55.78 -55.02 65.80
CA THR A 774 -54.31 -55.04 66.01
C THR A 774 -53.61 -55.00 64.63
N LEU A 775 -52.33 -54.65 64.44
CA LEU A 775 -51.22 -54.29 65.34
C LEU A 775 -50.38 -53.15 64.68
N ILE A 776 -49.43 -52.58 65.42
CA ILE A 776 -48.54 -51.45 65.04
C ILE A 776 -47.06 -51.93 65.15
N PRO A 777 -45.97 -51.18 64.81
CA PRO A 777 -45.81 -49.74 65.01
C PRO A 777 -45.07 -48.91 63.93
N ARG A 778 -45.14 -47.58 64.12
CA ARG A 778 -44.15 -46.57 63.66
C ARG A 778 -42.88 -46.66 64.57
N PRO A 779 -41.86 -45.78 64.48
CA PRO A 779 -41.94 -44.40 65.02
C PRO A 779 -41.16 -43.38 64.12
N GLU A 780 -41.23 -42.05 64.27
CA GLU A 780 -40.39 -41.13 65.09
C GLU A 780 -38.87 -41.14 64.76
N THR A 781 -38.04 -40.13 65.08
CA THR A 781 -38.24 -38.88 65.85
C THR A 781 -37.29 -37.74 65.38
N ASP A 782 -37.56 -36.56 65.92
CA ASP A 782 -36.74 -35.35 66.08
C ASP A 782 -35.23 -35.50 66.47
N ILE A 783 -34.47 -34.41 66.21
CA ILE A 783 -33.51 -33.70 67.12
C ILE A 783 -32.50 -34.57 67.92
N SER A 784 -31.16 -34.39 67.89
CA SER A 784 -30.44 -33.11 68.14
C SER A 784 -28.95 -33.09 67.71
N ILE A 785 -28.49 -31.90 67.32
CA ILE A 785 -27.33 -31.13 67.87
C ILE A 785 -26.24 -31.93 68.62
N ASN A 786 -24.98 -31.96 68.11
CA ASN A 786 -23.90 -31.07 68.62
C ASN A 786 -22.56 -31.15 67.86
N LYS A 787 -21.82 -30.02 67.88
CA LYS A 787 -20.34 -29.87 67.72
C LYS A 787 -19.71 -30.22 66.35
N GLU A 788 -18.62 -29.57 65.90
CA GLU A 788 -17.85 -28.44 66.46
C GLU A 788 -17.21 -27.54 65.38
N ARG A 789 -17.01 -26.25 65.72
CA ARG A 789 -16.11 -25.23 65.13
C ARG A 789 -16.13 -25.03 63.59
N CYS A 790 -16.64 -23.89 63.08
CA CYS A 790 -16.04 -22.54 63.13
C CYS A 790 -14.69 -22.38 62.43
N ASN A 791 -14.67 -21.62 61.32
CA ASN A 791 -13.62 -20.64 61.04
C ASN A 791 -14.14 -19.46 60.19
N PHE A 792 -14.11 -18.26 60.79
CA PHE A 792 -14.11 -16.94 60.14
C PHE A 792 -12.64 -16.56 59.79
N PRO A 793 -12.29 -15.36 59.25
CA PRO A 793 -12.86 -14.60 58.13
C PRO A 793 -11.78 -14.06 57.15
N ARG A 794 -12.20 -13.16 56.24
CA ARG A 794 -11.44 -12.03 55.63
C ARG A 794 -10.36 -11.41 56.57
N PRO A 795 -9.25 -10.78 56.09
CA PRO A 795 -9.26 -9.57 55.23
C PRO A 795 -8.07 -9.48 54.21
N LYS A 796 -7.77 -8.42 53.43
CA LYS A 796 -7.94 -6.95 53.57
C LYS A 796 -8.21 -6.17 52.27
N ARG A 797 -8.93 -5.05 52.44
CA ARG A 797 -9.02 -3.84 51.58
C ARG A 797 -7.94 -2.83 52.04
N PRO A 798 -7.53 -1.79 51.27
CA PRO A 798 -8.30 -0.51 51.23
C PRO A 798 -8.22 0.30 49.89
N VAL A 799 -9.30 0.94 49.38
CA VAL A 799 -9.72 2.39 49.52
C VAL A 799 -8.87 3.36 48.64
N SER A 800 -9.36 3.89 47.50
CA SER A 800 -10.16 5.14 47.25
C SER A 800 -9.34 6.47 47.23
N LYS A 801 -9.66 7.60 46.56
CA LYS A 801 -10.90 8.12 45.88
C LYS A 801 -10.58 9.38 45.01
N LYS A 802 -11.53 9.77 44.12
CA LYS A 802 -11.85 11.14 43.59
C LYS A 802 -10.84 11.98 42.73
N GLU A 803 -11.25 12.19 41.47
CA GLU A 803 -11.60 13.49 40.81
C GLU A 803 -10.69 14.75 40.78
N GLN A 804 -10.42 15.18 39.53
CA GLN A 804 -10.51 16.55 38.95
C GLN A 804 -9.45 17.68 39.19
N VAL A 805 -8.87 18.11 38.04
CA VAL A 805 -8.81 19.50 37.50
C VAL A 805 -7.62 20.46 37.81
N LEU A 806 -7.04 20.96 36.70
CA LEU A 806 -6.25 22.21 36.45
C LEU A 806 -4.84 22.46 37.05
N SER A 807 -4.03 23.19 36.24
CA SER A 807 -2.93 24.12 36.60
C SER A 807 -1.66 23.54 37.27
N ASP A 808 -0.45 24.08 37.12
CA ASP A 808 0.12 25.00 36.09
C ASP A 808 1.67 24.94 36.11
N GLU A 809 2.33 25.61 35.15
CA GLU A 809 3.79 25.90 35.08
C GLU A 809 4.79 24.70 35.04
N GLY A 810 5.95 24.78 34.37
CA GLY A 810 6.45 25.82 33.45
C GLY A 810 7.97 25.71 33.16
N LYS A 811 8.42 26.36 32.06
CA LYS A 811 9.82 26.54 31.59
C LYS A 811 10.50 25.29 31.01
N ASN A 812 11.40 25.36 30.01
CA ASN A 812 11.79 26.35 28.97
C ASN A 812 12.52 25.50 27.86
N VAL A 813 12.86 25.92 26.62
CA VAL A 813 13.44 27.16 26.07
C VAL A 813 13.09 27.26 24.56
N ASP A 814 12.81 28.47 24.07
CA ASP A 814 12.97 29.07 22.71
C ASP A 814 13.07 28.26 21.39
N ASN A 815 12.69 28.82 20.23
CA ASN A 815 11.62 29.78 19.88
C ASN A 815 11.48 29.89 18.34
N THR A 816 10.32 30.30 17.82
CA THR A 816 10.17 30.78 16.42
C THR A 816 8.93 31.67 16.34
N ILE A 817 9.10 32.97 16.05
CA ILE A 817 8.00 33.94 16.06
C ILE A 817 8.03 34.86 14.84
N GLN A 818 6.88 35.01 14.18
CA GLN A 818 6.59 36.13 13.28
C GLN A 818 5.81 37.24 14.00
N ILE A 819 6.23 38.48 13.74
CA ILE A 819 5.37 39.62 13.34
C ILE A 819 3.91 39.60 13.86
N ASN A 820 3.57 40.49 14.81
CA ASN A 820 2.68 41.61 14.46
C ASN A 820 2.64 42.80 15.45
N ARG A 821 2.03 43.89 14.99
CA ARG A 821 1.99 45.23 15.63
C ARG A 821 0.76 45.43 16.51
N LYS A 822 0.87 46.32 17.52
CA LYS A 822 -0.18 47.34 17.81
C LYS A 822 0.34 48.52 18.66
N PHE A 823 -0.10 49.72 18.29
CA PHE A 823 0.09 51.03 18.94
C PHE A 823 -1.25 51.47 19.59
N PRO A 824 -1.40 52.64 20.26
CA PRO A 824 -0.41 53.53 20.89
C PRO A 824 -0.79 53.99 22.32
N LYS A 825 0.09 54.73 23.00
CA LYS A 825 -0.25 56.00 23.70
C LYS A 825 1.01 56.84 23.99
N VAL A 826 0.83 58.16 24.17
CA VAL A 826 1.89 59.18 24.13
C VAL A 826 1.92 60.01 25.42
N LYS A 827 3.11 60.31 25.98
CA LYS A 827 3.40 61.58 26.69
C LYS A 827 4.90 61.87 26.96
N ARG A 828 5.50 62.63 26.02
CA ARG A 828 6.45 63.77 26.15
C ARG A 828 7.39 63.96 27.37
N LYS A 829 8.56 64.56 27.02
CA LYS A 829 9.63 65.19 27.82
C LYS A 829 10.63 64.22 28.48
N LYS A 830 11.91 64.59 28.61
CA LYS A 830 12.58 65.81 28.09
C LYS A 830 13.20 65.57 26.71
#